data_AF-A0A1H0QS23-F1
#
_entry.id   AF-A0A1H0QS23-F1
#
_cell.length_a   1.000
_cell.length_b   1.000
_cell.length_c   1.000
_cell.angle_alpha   90.00
_cell.angle_beta   90.00
_cell.angle_gamma   90.00
#
_symmetry.space_group_name_H-M   'P 1'
#
loop_
_entity.id
_entity.type
_entity.pdbx_description
1 polymer ?
#
loop_
_entity_poly.entity_id
_entity_poly.type
_entity_poly.pdbx_seq_one_letter_code
_entity_poly.pdbx_strand_id
1 'polypeptide(L)'
;MLTRNEVEHNSHNVYYRCPRGAAEAGSKVRLGLQIRSKQQINQVLLHVWQGKVGEKLLPLQTKDPMEAPQRYYFIDYEMPEKGDLLWYYFIISCSDGTCYYGNNHEQWGGPGDVYPHVPPAYQITVYNKGAKTPDWFKHAIMYQIFPDRFYRKGDKLIEKEGAVYHASWTDDPCYYKDPDTKDIVSYDFFGGNIAGLMDKLDYLKDMGISVIYLNPVFESESNHHYDTGDYHKIDPILGTNEEFHELVETAEKKGIRIILDGVFSHTGSNSRYFNRKGKYDGVGAFQSEKSPYYEWYSFRNFPYEYDCWWNFDTLPNVRETTPSYMDFIIRNPDSVLHHWLKEGIAGWRLDVIDELPEPFSQSFYAELKKTNKDAVMIGEVWEDASNKVAYGTPRKYLCGQEMDSAMNYPFRKILLDYLLGYVTGRNTMRQFNSLRENYPLENFYAMMNLIGSHDVQRAITIFGETPYYDGMPAIEQCKAKLSPEMYQVGKARLKMAALFQMTYPGVPCIYYGDEIGMEGFKDPTNRRPYKWQGGDEELREFYRTIIKARNDNMALQTGELLSLNAEGDIIAFARVVRSGHDVFGVDADNGAFISVFNRSRTESHVVHLDISDFADGQFVDMVPVAGEKTEPLLSHRGKLDVKMPPLTGRLLRYEPLPRKYERAAGILLHPTSLPSKYGIGDLGKEAYRFVDFLAEAGLKVWQILPLGPVGFGYSPYQSPSAFAGNPLLIDVDELLEHGWITATEARVPYASKSSFIDFERVISFKKKCFKKAWASFQKSKDVEMQGQFQAFCEASASWLDDYALFDAAKKEYKNKPWYEWPENLVRRDSKALQKLAAHMEEAVGYAKFVQFLFHKQWVKLHKYANSKGIKIMGDMPIFISHDSADVWANQQLFDLNPDGTANTVAGVPPDYFSATGQLWGNPQYDWKAMEKEDYSWWKRRFRNLHRLVDIVRIDHFRGFESYWEVDGKAETAINGHWRKGPGKAFFDIIKKEIGDMEIVAEDLGIITDEVEALRESCGFPGMKVLHFTLHFNEQGRMGFVAPENSIVYTGTHDNNTTVGWYKRDIDDATRAAVAALVNAPLDRPWEVDKGLMKFGLASEARLAIAPMQDVLGLDERARMNTPGTVGLNWKWCLKPDYLLEVDVEKIRRLCKKYGRC
;
A
#
# COMPACT_ATOMS: atom_id res chain seq x y z
N MET A 1 38.79 2.00 12.29
CA MET A 1 37.94 1.40 11.25
C MET A 1 36.51 1.44 11.73
N LEU A 2 35.58 1.85 10.86
CA LEU A 2 34.15 1.93 11.17
C LEU A 2 33.59 0.56 11.55
N THR A 3 32.68 0.55 12.52
CA THR A 3 31.99 -0.64 13.00
C THR A 3 30.64 -0.82 12.32
N ARG A 4 30.06 -2.03 12.45
CA ARG A 4 28.73 -2.36 11.89
C ARG A 4 27.62 -1.42 12.36
N ASN A 5 27.69 -0.90 13.60
CA ASN A 5 26.67 0.02 14.12
C ASN A 5 26.82 1.45 13.57
N GLU A 6 27.97 1.77 12.99
CA GLU A 6 28.28 3.09 12.43
C GLU A 6 27.94 3.19 10.94
N VAL A 7 27.71 2.09 10.23
CA VAL A 7 27.42 2.10 8.79
C VAL A 7 26.21 1.23 8.47
N GLU A 8 25.27 1.75 7.71
CA GLU A 8 24.04 1.03 7.38
C GLU A 8 23.63 1.24 5.91
N HIS A 9 23.44 0.12 5.21
CA HIS A 9 22.65 0.01 3.99
C HIS A 9 21.80 -1.25 4.13
N ASN A 10 20.50 -1.12 3.86
CA ASN A 10 19.56 -2.23 3.87
C ASN A 10 18.81 -2.29 2.53
N SER A 11 19.17 -3.24 1.68
CA SER A 11 18.66 -3.32 0.30
C SER A 11 17.14 -3.65 0.24
N HIS A 12 16.57 -4.20 1.32
CA HIS A 12 15.13 -4.44 1.48
C HIS A 12 14.35 -3.21 1.97
N ASN A 13 15.04 -2.13 2.34
CA ASN A 13 14.44 -0.88 2.81
C ASN A 13 14.57 0.22 1.74
N VAL A 14 13.43 0.82 1.40
CA VAL A 14 13.32 1.83 0.33
C VAL A 14 14.13 3.10 0.62
N TYR A 15 14.47 3.35 1.90
CA TYR A 15 15.36 4.42 2.30
C TYR A 15 16.77 4.27 1.72
N TYR A 16 17.26 3.04 1.56
CA TYR A 16 18.61 2.78 1.06
C TYR A 16 18.65 2.31 -0.39
N ARG A 17 17.55 1.72 -0.90
CA ARG A 17 17.43 1.24 -2.28
C ARG A 17 16.05 1.56 -2.84
N CYS A 18 15.98 2.47 -3.81
CA CYS A 18 14.71 2.93 -4.38
C CYS A 18 14.76 3.03 -5.92
N PRO A 19 13.82 2.40 -6.66
CA PRO A 19 12.80 1.47 -6.17
C PRO A 19 13.42 0.21 -5.57
N ARG A 20 12.66 -0.49 -4.71
CA ARG A 20 13.11 -1.76 -4.13
C ARG A 20 13.04 -2.88 -5.16
N GLY A 21 13.93 -3.85 -5.04
CA GLY A 21 13.94 -5.06 -5.86
C GLY A 21 14.53 -4.87 -7.26
N ALA A 22 14.16 -5.75 -8.18
CA ALA A 22 14.54 -5.70 -9.59
C ALA A 22 14.08 -4.39 -10.26
N ALA A 23 14.83 -3.92 -11.24
CA ALA A 23 14.63 -2.61 -11.87
C ALA A 23 14.36 -2.73 -13.37
N GLU A 24 13.54 -1.83 -13.91
CA GLU A 24 13.29 -1.79 -15.36
C GLU A 24 14.51 -1.21 -16.10
N ALA A 25 14.79 -1.71 -17.30
CA ALA A 25 15.83 -1.18 -18.17
C ALA A 25 15.65 0.33 -18.46
N GLY A 26 16.74 1.10 -18.37
CA GLY A 26 16.73 2.56 -18.49
C GLY A 26 16.10 3.33 -17.32
N SER A 27 15.63 2.65 -16.27
CA SER A 27 15.15 3.32 -15.06
C SER A 27 16.31 3.79 -14.16
N LYS A 28 16.02 4.62 -13.16
CA LYS A 28 17.01 5.05 -12.16
C LYS A 28 16.77 4.35 -10.84
N VAL A 29 17.83 3.81 -10.25
CA VAL A 29 17.83 3.26 -8.88
C VAL A 29 18.73 4.11 -8.02
N ARG A 30 18.17 4.65 -6.94
CA ARG A 30 18.91 5.29 -5.87
C ARG A 30 19.52 4.25 -4.95
N LEU A 31 20.83 4.34 -4.72
CA LEU A 31 21.56 3.56 -3.74
C LEU A 31 22.13 4.50 -2.67
N GLY A 32 21.80 4.25 -1.42
CA GLY A 32 22.19 5.09 -0.28
C GLY A 32 22.88 4.32 0.84
N LEU A 33 23.74 5.01 1.60
CA LEU A 33 24.52 4.48 2.70
C LEU A 33 24.52 5.51 3.84
N GLN A 34 24.09 5.10 5.03
CA GLN A 34 24.11 5.94 6.21
C GLN A 34 25.38 5.69 7.03
N ILE A 35 26.10 6.75 7.40
CA ILE A 35 27.25 6.67 8.31
C ILE A 35 26.97 7.51 9.57
N ARG A 36 27.03 6.87 10.75
CA ARG A 36 26.83 7.46 12.09
C ARG A 36 28.15 7.51 12.85
N SER A 37 29.08 8.33 12.37
CA SER A 37 30.40 8.47 13.00
C SER A 37 30.91 9.90 12.93
N LYS A 38 31.60 10.31 14.01
CA LYS A 38 32.35 11.58 14.09
C LYS A 38 33.68 11.51 13.34
N GLN A 39 34.07 10.33 12.87
CA GLN A 39 35.29 10.15 12.11
C GLN A 39 35.25 10.94 10.78
N GLN A 40 36.38 11.48 10.35
CA GLN A 40 36.50 12.13 9.05
C GLN A 40 36.42 11.07 7.93
N ILE A 41 35.42 11.25 7.05
CA ILE A 41 35.20 10.43 5.86
C ILE A 41 35.78 11.21 4.68
N ASN A 42 36.76 10.62 3.98
CA ASN A 42 37.41 11.24 2.83
C ASN A 42 36.56 11.07 1.57
N GLN A 43 36.03 9.86 1.36
CA GLN A 43 35.22 9.52 0.19
C GLN A 43 34.37 8.27 0.44
N VAL A 44 33.18 8.23 -0.16
CA VAL A 44 32.36 7.03 -0.29
C VAL A 44 32.17 6.75 -1.78
N LEU A 45 32.51 5.55 -2.24
CA LEU A 45 32.38 5.11 -3.62
C LEU A 45 31.39 3.93 -3.72
N LEU A 46 30.63 3.89 -4.80
CA LEU A 46 29.90 2.71 -5.26
C LEU A 46 30.82 1.96 -6.23
N HIS A 47 31.13 0.71 -5.93
CA HIS A 47 31.63 -0.23 -6.93
C HIS A 47 30.44 -0.95 -7.53
N VAL A 48 30.28 -0.86 -8.84
CA VAL A 48 29.19 -1.50 -9.58
C VAL A 48 29.75 -2.14 -10.85
N TRP A 49 29.32 -3.35 -11.16
CA TRP A 49 29.72 -4.02 -12.40
C TRP A 49 28.56 -4.72 -13.08
N GLN A 50 28.70 -4.83 -14.39
CA GLN A 50 27.80 -5.54 -15.29
C GLN A 50 28.62 -6.61 -16.00
N GLY A 51 28.20 -7.87 -15.91
CA GLY A 51 29.01 -9.05 -16.18
C GLY A 51 29.97 -8.92 -17.37
N LYS A 52 29.45 -8.80 -18.60
CA LYS A 52 30.26 -8.77 -19.84
C LYS A 52 30.75 -7.37 -20.26
N VAL A 53 30.40 -6.31 -19.53
CA VAL A 53 30.63 -4.91 -19.94
C VAL A 53 31.75 -4.23 -19.15
N GLY A 54 31.93 -4.58 -17.87
CA GLY A 54 33.02 -4.08 -17.02
C GLY A 54 32.56 -3.45 -15.71
N GLU A 55 33.53 -2.95 -14.94
CA GLU A 55 33.35 -2.38 -13.60
C GLU A 55 33.42 -0.85 -13.62
N LYS A 56 32.72 -0.18 -12.69
CA LYS A 56 32.73 1.27 -12.48
C LYS A 56 32.89 1.59 -10.99
N LEU A 57 33.67 2.63 -10.70
CA LEU A 57 33.76 3.25 -9.38
C LEU A 57 33.15 4.65 -9.43
N LEU A 58 32.08 4.88 -8.67
CA LEU A 58 31.29 6.12 -8.74
C LEU A 58 31.23 6.78 -7.36
N PRO A 59 31.59 8.07 -7.22
CA PRO A 59 31.49 8.76 -5.93
C PRO A 59 30.03 9.00 -5.55
N LEU A 60 29.68 8.67 -4.30
CA LEU A 60 28.40 9.05 -3.71
C LEU A 60 28.43 10.51 -3.29
N GLN A 61 27.25 11.13 -3.31
CA GLN A 61 27.01 12.51 -2.90
C GLN A 61 26.37 12.54 -1.51
N THR A 62 26.58 13.60 -0.75
CA THR A 62 25.87 13.84 0.52
C THR A 62 25.40 15.29 0.58
N LYS A 63 24.21 15.49 1.16
CA LYS A 63 23.67 16.84 1.45
C LYS A 63 23.96 17.28 2.89
N ASP A 64 24.45 16.36 3.72
CA ASP A 64 24.67 16.62 5.14
C ASP A 64 25.98 17.39 5.36
N PRO A 65 26.01 18.34 6.32
CA PRO A 65 27.25 19.00 6.71
C PRO A 65 28.31 17.99 7.15
N MET A 66 29.59 18.29 6.88
CA MET A 66 30.70 17.41 7.24
C MET A 66 30.83 17.13 8.74
N GLU A 67 30.34 18.04 9.58
CA GLU A 67 30.34 17.89 11.05
C GLU A 67 29.07 17.22 11.60
N ALA A 68 28.11 16.85 10.75
CA ALA A 68 26.88 16.20 11.20
C ALA A 68 27.20 14.85 11.88
N PRO A 69 26.56 14.53 13.01
CA PRO A 69 26.80 13.27 13.75
C PRO A 69 26.38 12.03 12.93
N GLN A 70 25.53 12.22 11.93
CA GLN A 70 25.05 11.22 11.00
C GLN A 70 25.03 11.85 9.60
N ARG A 71 25.57 11.15 8.60
CA ARG A 71 25.67 11.59 7.20
C ARG A 71 25.17 10.51 6.24
N TYR A 72 24.21 10.85 5.40
CA TYR A 72 23.63 9.99 4.37
C TYR A 72 24.29 10.28 3.02
N TYR A 73 24.89 9.25 2.44
CA TYR A 73 25.52 9.27 1.14
C TYR A 73 24.62 8.56 0.15
N PHE A 74 24.47 9.06 -1.07
CA PHE A 74 23.64 8.43 -2.09
C PHE A 74 24.12 8.70 -3.51
N ILE A 75 23.63 7.89 -4.45
CA ILE A 75 23.79 8.07 -5.89
C ILE A 75 22.53 7.58 -6.62
N ASP A 76 22.10 8.31 -7.65
CA ASP A 76 21.08 7.85 -8.61
C ASP A 76 21.79 7.16 -9.79
N TYR A 77 21.75 5.84 -9.85
CA TYR A 77 22.38 5.05 -10.90
C TYR A 77 21.36 4.69 -11.99
N GLU A 78 21.69 4.97 -13.25
CA GLU A 78 20.86 4.64 -14.41
C GLU A 78 21.11 3.19 -14.83
N MET A 79 20.02 2.41 -14.88
CA MET A 79 20.07 1.00 -15.27
C MET A 79 20.42 0.89 -16.77
N PRO A 80 21.07 -0.21 -17.20
CA PRO A 80 21.29 -0.50 -18.61
C PRO A 80 20.00 -0.45 -19.45
N GLU A 81 20.14 -0.09 -20.73
CA GLU A 81 19.04 -0.02 -21.71
C GLU A 81 18.42 -1.38 -22.08
N LYS A 82 19.07 -2.47 -21.67
CA LYS A 82 18.62 -3.86 -21.90
C LYS A 82 18.72 -4.65 -20.61
N GLY A 83 17.91 -5.69 -20.49
CA GLY A 83 17.92 -6.58 -19.35
C GLY A 83 19.29 -7.23 -19.13
N ASP A 84 19.78 -7.17 -17.90
CA ASP A 84 21.06 -7.73 -17.47
C ASP A 84 21.12 -7.89 -15.95
N LEU A 85 22.21 -8.47 -15.46
CA LEU A 85 22.52 -8.56 -14.04
C LEU A 85 23.61 -7.55 -13.67
N LEU A 86 23.37 -6.82 -12.58
CA LEU A 86 24.33 -5.93 -11.96
C LEU A 86 24.62 -6.38 -10.54
N TRP A 87 25.82 -6.05 -10.10
CA TRP A 87 26.24 -6.25 -8.72
C TRP A 87 26.89 -5.00 -8.17
N TYR A 88 26.73 -4.77 -6.87
CA TYR A 88 27.33 -3.59 -6.22
C TYR A 88 27.72 -3.81 -4.76
N TYR A 89 28.68 -3.00 -4.30
CA TYR A 89 29.02 -2.76 -2.90
C TYR A 89 29.61 -1.35 -2.73
N PHE A 90 29.80 -0.91 -1.49
CA PHE A 90 30.34 0.41 -1.17
C PHE A 90 31.78 0.32 -0.66
N ILE A 91 32.60 1.31 -1.02
CA ILE A 91 33.97 1.51 -0.52
C ILE A 91 33.98 2.80 0.27
N ILE A 92 34.47 2.76 1.50
CA ILE A 92 34.50 3.89 2.42
C ILE A 92 35.95 4.19 2.78
N SER A 93 36.43 5.34 2.33
CA SER A 93 37.77 5.83 2.67
C SER A 93 37.69 6.77 3.86
N CYS A 94 38.36 6.39 4.95
CA CYS A 94 38.48 7.16 6.19
C CYS A 94 39.93 7.61 6.41
N SER A 95 40.14 8.49 7.40
CA SER A 95 41.48 8.95 7.78
C SER A 95 42.43 7.84 8.28
N ASP A 96 41.90 6.72 8.80
CA ASP A 96 42.67 5.62 9.38
C ASP A 96 42.71 4.34 8.51
N GLY A 97 42.11 4.37 7.30
CA GLY A 97 42.07 3.22 6.40
C GLY A 97 40.85 3.22 5.48
N THR A 98 40.75 2.15 4.67
CA THR A 98 39.58 1.89 3.81
C THR A 98 38.84 0.66 4.32
N CYS A 99 37.52 0.76 4.44
CA CYS A 99 36.65 -0.39 4.66
C CYS A 99 35.60 -0.50 3.55
N TYR A 100 34.95 -1.65 3.49
CA TYR A 100 33.95 -1.97 2.50
C TYR A 100 32.61 -2.23 3.18
N TYR A 101 31.51 -1.92 2.52
CA TYR A 101 30.17 -2.29 2.98
C TYR A 101 29.47 -3.04 1.85
N GLY A 102 29.08 -4.29 2.11
CA GLY A 102 28.46 -5.15 1.11
C GLY A 102 27.28 -5.93 1.67
N ASN A 103 26.86 -6.93 0.90
CA ASN A 103 25.84 -7.88 1.29
C ASN A 103 26.36 -8.71 2.47
N ASN A 104 25.43 -9.24 3.28
CA ASN A 104 25.79 -10.09 4.41
C ASN A 104 26.47 -11.39 3.95
N HIS A 105 27.13 -12.07 4.89
CA HIS A 105 27.83 -13.32 4.64
C HIS A 105 26.91 -14.42 4.05
N GLU A 106 25.62 -14.41 4.41
CA GLU A 106 24.64 -15.35 3.85
C GLU A 106 24.18 -15.00 2.42
N GLN A 107 24.47 -13.79 1.95
CA GLN A 107 24.11 -13.24 0.64
C GLN A 107 22.61 -13.08 0.39
N TRP A 108 21.79 -12.93 1.45
CA TRP A 108 20.33 -12.83 1.35
C TRP A 108 19.78 -11.41 1.18
N GLY A 109 20.63 -10.44 0.83
CA GLY A 109 20.22 -9.04 0.74
C GLY A 109 19.80 -8.49 2.12
N GLY A 110 19.06 -7.39 2.13
CA GLY A 110 18.65 -6.71 3.35
C GLY A 110 19.82 -5.95 4.00
N PRO A 111 19.92 -5.92 5.34
CA PRO A 111 21.04 -5.28 6.04
C PRO A 111 22.39 -5.94 5.68
N GLY A 112 23.37 -5.11 5.35
CA GLY A 112 24.74 -5.53 5.08
C GLY A 112 25.64 -5.63 6.29
N ASP A 113 26.94 -5.76 6.01
CA ASP A 113 28.00 -5.69 7.02
C ASP A 113 29.24 -4.93 6.51
N VAL A 114 30.10 -4.55 7.45
CA VAL A 114 31.38 -3.88 7.18
C VAL A 114 32.50 -4.92 7.08
N TYR A 115 33.31 -4.82 6.03
CA TYR A 115 34.40 -5.74 5.73
C TYR A 115 35.74 -5.00 5.59
N PRO A 116 36.87 -5.62 6.00
CA PRO A 116 38.20 -5.07 5.75
C PRO A 116 38.72 -5.39 4.33
N HIS A 117 37.99 -6.20 3.56
CA HIS A 117 38.30 -6.61 2.18
C HIS A 117 37.03 -6.57 1.32
N VAL A 118 37.16 -6.87 0.03
CA VAL A 118 36.03 -6.90 -0.92
C VAL A 118 34.92 -7.79 -0.38
N PRO A 119 33.70 -7.26 -0.17
CA PRO A 119 32.62 -7.97 0.48
C PRO A 119 31.80 -8.78 -0.55
N PRO A 120 30.89 -9.67 -0.10
CA PRO A 120 29.83 -10.16 -0.96
C PRO A 120 29.01 -8.99 -1.52
N ALA A 121 28.61 -9.07 -2.78
CA ALA A 121 27.87 -8.00 -3.46
C ALA A 121 26.35 -8.17 -3.32
N TYR A 122 25.64 -7.05 -3.44
CA TYR A 122 24.21 -7.04 -3.70
C TYR A 122 23.94 -7.22 -5.19
N GLN A 123 22.79 -7.78 -5.54
CA GLN A 123 22.34 -7.97 -6.92
C GLN A 123 21.25 -6.97 -7.29
N ILE A 124 21.26 -6.52 -8.54
CA ILE A 124 20.13 -5.87 -9.21
C ILE A 124 19.86 -6.63 -10.51
N THR A 125 18.72 -7.34 -10.55
CA THR A 125 18.19 -7.87 -11.80
C THR A 125 17.54 -6.73 -12.57
N VAL A 126 18.01 -6.49 -13.79
CA VAL A 126 17.41 -5.50 -14.70
C VAL A 126 16.60 -6.24 -15.74
N TYR A 127 15.31 -5.93 -15.82
CA TYR A 127 14.40 -6.55 -16.78
C TYR A 127 14.08 -5.61 -17.95
N ASN A 128 13.84 -6.19 -19.12
CA ASN A 128 13.48 -5.45 -20.32
C ASN A 128 12.25 -4.56 -20.09
N LYS A 129 12.30 -3.34 -20.62
CA LYS A 129 11.21 -2.37 -20.51
C LYS A 129 9.89 -2.94 -21.00
N GLY A 130 8.85 -2.86 -20.17
CA GLY A 130 7.52 -3.40 -20.46
C GLY A 130 7.42 -4.93 -20.49
N ALA A 131 8.41 -5.67 -19.98
CA ALA A 131 8.29 -7.11 -19.80
C ALA A 131 7.09 -7.44 -18.89
N LYS A 132 6.26 -8.38 -19.33
CA LYS A 132 5.07 -8.84 -18.62
C LYS A 132 4.95 -10.35 -18.69
N THR A 133 4.38 -10.95 -17.66
CA THR A 133 3.94 -12.35 -17.68
C THR A 133 2.43 -12.42 -17.97
N PRO A 134 1.89 -13.56 -18.43
CA PRO A 134 0.46 -13.67 -18.71
C PRO A 134 -0.38 -13.40 -17.46
N ASP A 135 -1.29 -12.41 -17.53
CA ASP A 135 -2.03 -11.94 -16.35
C ASP A 135 -2.87 -13.05 -15.72
N TRP A 136 -3.55 -13.83 -16.55
CA TRP A 136 -4.36 -14.96 -16.11
C TRP A 136 -3.58 -15.98 -15.27
N PHE A 137 -2.27 -16.13 -15.51
CA PHE A 137 -1.45 -17.13 -14.86
C PHE A 137 -1.21 -16.76 -13.39
N LYS A 138 -1.08 -15.46 -13.07
CA LYS A 138 -0.93 -14.95 -11.70
C LYS A 138 -2.16 -15.25 -10.81
N HIS A 139 -3.32 -15.44 -11.44
CA HIS A 139 -4.58 -15.79 -10.78
C HIS A 139 -4.83 -17.31 -10.74
N ALA A 140 -3.94 -18.11 -11.32
CA ALA A 140 -4.17 -19.53 -11.49
C ALA A 140 -3.87 -20.35 -10.22
N ILE A 141 -4.45 -21.56 -10.19
CA ILE A 141 -4.03 -22.66 -9.33
C ILE A 141 -3.76 -23.83 -10.25
N MET A 142 -2.53 -24.31 -10.21
CA MET A 142 -2.00 -25.35 -11.05
C MET A 142 -2.09 -26.71 -10.36
N TYR A 143 -2.39 -27.73 -11.15
CA TYR A 143 -2.40 -29.13 -10.72
C TYR A 143 -1.51 -29.95 -11.67
N GLN A 144 -0.41 -30.48 -11.15
CA GLN A 144 0.52 -31.32 -11.90
C GLN A 144 0.03 -32.76 -11.91
N ILE A 145 -0.10 -33.33 -13.11
CA ILE A 145 -0.58 -34.69 -13.34
C ILE A 145 0.50 -35.50 -14.06
N PHE A 146 0.79 -36.68 -13.50
CA PHE A 146 1.49 -37.75 -14.21
C PHE A 146 0.44 -38.64 -14.91
N PRO A 147 0.31 -38.60 -16.25
CA PRO A 147 -0.88 -39.12 -16.95
C PRO A 147 -1.19 -40.60 -16.69
N ASP A 148 -0.21 -41.48 -16.80
CA ASP A 148 -0.36 -42.94 -16.61
C ASP A 148 -0.86 -43.30 -15.20
N ARG A 149 -0.69 -42.40 -14.22
CA ARG A 149 -0.91 -42.66 -12.79
C ARG A 149 -2.13 -41.94 -12.24
N PHE A 150 -2.86 -41.17 -13.05
CA PHE A 150 -3.96 -40.36 -12.53
C PHE A 150 -5.31 -41.08 -12.56
N TYR A 151 -5.76 -41.53 -13.73
CA TYR A 151 -7.00 -42.30 -13.84
C TYR A 151 -7.04 -43.13 -15.12
N ARG A 152 -7.26 -44.44 -14.98
CA ARG A 152 -7.50 -45.37 -16.09
C ARG A 152 -8.99 -45.47 -16.40
N LYS A 153 -9.37 -45.14 -17.63
CA LYS A 153 -10.72 -45.41 -18.17
C LYS A 153 -10.67 -46.55 -19.17
N GLY A 154 -11.44 -47.61 -18.91
CA GLY A 154 -11.49 -48.82 -19.74
C GLY A 154 -10.32 -49.77 -19.52
N ASP A 155 -10.39 -50.94 -20.16
CA ASP A 155 -9.46 -52.06 -19.97
C ASP A 155 -8.70 -52.43 -21.27
N LYS A 156 -8.69 -51.53 -22.26
CA LYS A 156 -8.01 -51.77 -23.54
C LYS A 156 -6.49 -51.75 -23.32
N LEU A 157 -5.84 -52.87 -23.60
CA LEU A 157 -4.38 -52.96 -23.61
C LEU A 157 -3.84 -52.56 -24.98
N ILE A 158 -2.86 -51.67 -24.98
CA ILE A 158 -2.14 -51.23 -26.18
C ILE A 158 -0.87 -52.06 -26.29
N GLU A 159 -0.64 -52.66 -27.45
CA GLU A 159 0.59 -53.40 -27.70
C GLU A 159 1.77 -52.43 -27.76
N LYS A 160 2.67 -52.52 -26.78
CA LYS A 160 3.89 -51.73 -26.69
C LYS A 160 5.03 -52.65 -26.24
N GLU A 161 6.04 -52.80 -27.09
CA GLU A 161 7.18 -53.68 -26.82
C GLU A 161 7.93 -53.24 -25.55
N GLY A 162 8.21 -54.18 -24.64
CA GLY A 162 8.89 -53.89 -23.37
C GLY A 162 8.01 -53.24 -22.28
N ALA A 163 6.71 -53.06 -22.52
CA ALA A 163 5.77 -52.53 -21.53
C ALA A 163 5.28 -53.62 -20.56
N VAL A 164 5.29 -53.32 -19.26
CA VAL A 164 4.74 -54.17 -18.21
C VAL A 164 3.46 -53.55 -17.65
N TYR A 165 2.31 -54.14 -17.94
CA TYR A 165 1.02 -53.61 -17.48
C TYR A 165 0.62 -54.12 -16.10
N HIS A 166 0.25 -53.20 -15.21
CA HIS A 166 -0.38 -53.52 -13.93
C HIS A 166 -1.88 -53.74 -14.08
N ALA A 167 -2.34 -54.95 -13.76
CA ALA A 167 -3.76 -55.27 -13.73
C ALA A 167 -4.48 -54.48 -12.61
N SER A 168 -3.84 -54.38 -11.44
CA SER A 168 -4.38 -53.68 -10.28
C SER A 168 -3.91 -52.23 -10.20
N TRP A 169 -4.85 -51.31 -10.01
CA TRP A 169 -4.55 -49.88 -9.80
C TRP A 169 -3.89 -49.60 -8.44
N THR A 170 -3.92 -50.56 -7.51
CA THR A 170 -3.35 -50.38 -6.17
C THR A 170 -1.95 -50.96 -6.02
N ASP A 171 -1.36 -51.46 -7.11
CA ASP A 171 0.01 -51.97 -7.09
C ASP A 171 1.02 -50.84 -6.87
N ASP A 172 2.19 -51.19 -6.34
CA ASP A 172 3.32 -50.27 -6.24
C ASP A 172 4.07 -50.19 -7.56
N PRO A 173 4.58 -49.01 -7.93
CA PRO A 173 5.35 -48.83 -9.14
C PRO A 173 6.72 -49.50 -9.06
N CYS A 174 7.19 -50.07 -10.17
CA CYS A 174 8.47 -50.76 -10.21
C CYS A 174 9.24 -50.57 -11.54
N TYR A 175 10.55 -50.32 -11.43
CA TYR A 175 11.45 -50.40 -12.58
C TYR A 175 12.14 -51.76 -12.61
N TYR A 176 12.04 -52.44 -13.75
CA TYR A 176 12.73 -53.68 -13.99
C TYR A 176 14.12 -53.36 -14.50
N LYS A 177 15.13 -53.63 -13.67
CA LYS A 177 16.54 -53.33 -13.97
C LYS A 177 17.32 -54.60 -14.26
N ASP A 178 18.23 -54.52 -15.22
CA ASP A 178 19.20 -55.57 -15.48
C ASP A 178 20.11 -55.76 -14.25
N PRO A 179 20.37 -57.00 -13.80
CA PRO A 179 21.18 -57.24 -12.60
C PRO A 179 22.63 -56.77 -12.71
N ASP A 180 23.21 -56.77 -13.90
CA ASP A 180 24.63 -56.52 -14.13
C ASP A 180 24.89 -55.05 -14.48
N THR A 181 24.15 -54.53 -15.46
CA THR A 181 24.30 -53.15 -15.96
C THR A 181 23.56 -52.11 -15.13
N LYS A 182 22.53 -52.55 -14.37
CA LYS A 182 21.58 -51.68 -13.63
C LYS A 182 20.68 -50.81 -14.52
N ASP A 183 20.75 -50.97 -15.84
CA ASP A 183 19.90 -50.28 -16.80
C ASP A 183 18.45 -50.74 -16.70
N ILE A 184 17.51 -49.86 -17.03
CA ILE A 184 16.09 -50.20 -17.05
C ILE A 184 15.81 -51.01 -18.32
N VAL A 185 15.37 -52.26 -18.15
CA VAL A 185 15.05 -53.16 -19.27
C VAL A 185 13.56 -53.17 -19.62
N SER A 186 12.69 -52.78 -18.68
CA SER A 186 11.24 -52.67 -18.92
C SER A 186 10.61 -51.63 -18.00
N TYR A 187 9.64 -50.90 -18.54
CA TYR A 187 8.89 -49.87 -17.83
C TYR A 187 7.47 -50.36 -17.50
N ASP A 188 6.98 -49.98 -16.33
CA ASP A 188 5.66 -50.34 -15.86
C ASP A 188 4.59 -49.30 -16.26
N PHE A 189 3.39 -49.77 -16.57
CA PHE A 189 2.25 -48.95 -16.99
C PHE A 189 1.01 -49.33 -16.20
N PHE A 190 0.30 -48.33 -15.69
CA PHE A 190 -0.96 -48.53 -14.98
C PHE A 190 -2.18 -48.27 -15.88
N GLY A 191 -1.98 -47.63 -17.03
CA GLY A 191 -2.99 -47.40 -18.07
C GLY A 191 -3.81 -46.13 -17.86
N GLY A 192 -3.30 -45.16 -17.11
CA GLY A 192 -3.92 -43.83 -17.06
C GLY A 192 -3.94 -43.18 -18.44
N ASN A 193 -5.04 -42.55 -18.82
CA ASN A 193 -5.27 -42.11 -20.20
C ASN A 193 -6.09 -40.82 -20.29
N ILE A 194 -6.09 -40.19 -21.47
CA ILE A 194 -6.75 -38.90 -21.73
C ILE A 194 -8.24 -38.98 -21.46
N ALA A 195 -8.89 -40.08 -21.85
CA ALA A 195 -10.31 -40.30 -21.56
C ALA A 195 -10.60 -40.34 -20.05
N GLY A 196 -9.66 -40.87 -19.26
CA GLY A 196 -9.69 -40.82 -17.81
C GLY A 196 -9.47 -39.41 -17.26
N LEU A 197 -8.54 -38.63 -17.81
CA LEU A 197 -8.37 -37.23 -17.42
C LEU A 197 -9.65 -36.42 -17.66
N MET A 198 -10.32 -36.61 -18.81
CA MET A 198 -11.60 -35.96 -19.13
C MET A 198 -12.68 -36.25 -18.09
N ASP A 199 -12.82 -37.50 -17.64
CA ASP A 199 -13.79 -37.90 -16.59
C ASP A 199 -13.54 -37.23 -15.23
N LYS A 200 -12.35 -36.68 -15.01
CA LYS A 200 -11.93 -36.09 -13.74
C LYS A 200 -11.78 -34.57 -13.79
N LEU A 201 -12.09 -33.93 -14.92
CA LEU A 201 -12.10 -32.47 -15.02
C LEU A 201 -13.10 -31.83 -14.05
N ASP A 202 -14.25 -32.47 -13.78
CA ASP A 202 -15.22 -31.97 -12.78
C ASP A 202 -14.65 -31.99 -11.37
N TYR A 203 -13.94 -33.05 -11.00
CA TYR A 203 -13.24 -33.12 -9.71
C TYR A 203 -12.23 -31.96 -9.54
N LEU A 204 -11.43 -31.69 -10.58
CA LEU A 204 -10.45 -30.61 -10.56
C LEU A 204 -11.14 -29.24 -10.52
N LYS A 205 -12.24 -29.07 -11.26
CA LYS A 205 -13.03 -27.84 -11.26
C LYS A 205 -13.66 -27.56 -9.90
N ASP A 206 -14.26 -28.58 -9.29
CA ASP A 206 -14.89 -28.49 -7.96
C ASP A 206 -13.87 -28.18 -6.85
N MET A 207 -12.63 -28.62 -7.02
CA MET A 207 -11.52 -28.25 -6.14
C MET A 207 -11.06 -26.80 -6.35
N GLY A 208 -11.37 -26.18 -7.50
CA GLY A 208 -11.01 -24.80 -7.85
C GLY A 208 -9.74 -24.68 -8.70
N ILE A 209 -9.31 -25.75 -9.36
CA ILE A 209 -8.15 -25.75 -10.27
C ILE A 209 -8.50 -25.02 -11.56
N SER A 210 -7.56 -24.24 -12.08
CA SER A 210 -7.68 -23.50 -13.34
C SER A 210 -6.58 -23.84 -14.35
N VAL A 211 -5.56 -24.61 -13.95
CA VAL A 211 -4.49 -25.06 -14.84
C VAL A 211 -4.12 -26.51 -14.54
N ILE A 212 -4.00 -27.32 -15.59
CA ILE A 212 -3.39 -28.64 -15.55
C ILE A 212 -2.02 -28.54 -16.20
N TYR A 213 -0.99 -28.99 -15.49
CA TYR A 213 0.32 -29.24 -16.05
C TYR A 213 0.49 -30.75 -16.22
N LEU A 214 0.68 -31.19 -17.46
CA LEU A 214 0.94 -32.60 -17.77
C LEU A 214 2.44 -32.81 -17.88
N ASN A 215 2.95 -33.80 -17.13
CA ASN A 215 4.22 -34.45 -17.48
C ASN A 215 4.16 -34.97 -18.93
N PRO A 216 5.30 -35.30 -19.58
CA PRO A 216 5.33 -35.51 -21.03
C PRO A 216 4.30 -36.52 -21.52
N VAL A 217 3.66 -36.21 -22.64
CA VAL A 217 2.52 -36.97 -23.21
C VAL A 217 2.82 -37.55 -24.60
N PHE A 218 4.00 -37.24 -25.15
CA PHE A 218 4.38 -37.63 -26.50
C PHE A 218 4.82 -39.09 -26.54
N GLU A 219 4.70 -39.70 -27.74
CA GLU A 219 5.05 -41.10 -27.97
C GLU A 219 6.47 -41.39 -27.48
N SER A 220 6.65 -42.43 -26.66
CA SER A 220 7.94 -42.82 -26.08
C SER A 220 8.04 -44.33 -25.85
N GLU A 221 9.13 -44.87 -25.29
CA GLU A 221 9.18 -46.26 -24.79
C GLU A 221 8.80 -46.36 -23.31
N SER A 222 9.18 -45.36 -22.50
CA SER A 222 8.96 -45.36 -21.06
C SER A 222 7.55 -44.94 -20.62
N ASN A 223 7.29 -45.03 -19.33
CA ASN A 223 6.08 -44.52 -18.67
C ASN A 223 6.12 -43.02 -18.33
N HIS A 224 7.31 -42.41 -18.36
CA HIS A 224 7.55 -41.02 -17.99
C HIS A 224 7.66 -40.12 -19.22
N HIS A 225 7.83 -40.71 -20.40
CA HIS A 225 7.78 -40.07 -21.72
C HIS A 225 8.87 -39.02 -22.02
N TYR A 226 9.84 -38.79 -21.12
CA TYR A 226 11.04 -37.97 -21.39
C TYR A 226 11.92 -38.51 -22.55
N ASP A 227 11.91 -39.81 -22.81
CA ASP A 227 12.56 -40.47 -23.95
C ASP A 227 11.75 -40.30 -25.25
N THR A 228 11.50 -39.05 -25.65
CA THR A 228 10.55 -38.73 -26.74
C THR A 228 10.90 -39.45 -28.04
N GLY A 229 9.91 -40.18 -28.56
CA GLY A 229 9.96 -40.96 -29.80
C GLY A 229 9.48 -40.18 -31.03
N ASP A 230 8.34 -39.48 -30.91
CA ASP A 230 7.79 -38.55 -31.91
C ASP A 230 7.11 -37.37 -31.20
N TYR A 231 7.52 -36.13 -31.50
CA TYR A 231 7.04 -34.93 -30.81
C TYR A 231 5.66 -34.47 -31.27
N HIS A 232 5.21 -34.94 -32.43
CA HIS A 232 3.93 -34.55 -33.05
C HIS A 232 2.82 -35.55 -32.75
N LYS A 233 3.07 -36.55 -31.91
CA LYS A 233 2.15 -37.66 -31.67
C LYS A 233 2.01 -37.94 -30.18
N ILE A 234 0.78 -37.97 -29.69
CA ILE A 234 0.44 -38.46 -28.34
C ILE A 234 0.81 -39.94 -28.23
N ASP A 235 1.32 -40.35 -27.07
CA ASP A 235 1.62 -41.75 -26.82
C ASP A 235 0.35 -42.62 -26.93
N PRO A 236 0.37 -43.71 -27.72
CA PRO A 236 -0.79 -44.56 -27.91
C PRO A 236 -1.40 -45.15 -26.63
N ILE A 237 -0.65 -45.26 -25.53
CA ILE A 237 -1.18 -45.69 -24.23
C ILE A 237 -2.10 -44.61 -23.64
N LEU A 238 -1.76 -43.34 -23.83
CA LEU A 238 -2.53 -42.20 -23.31
C LEU A 238 -3.74 -41.88 -24.18
N GLY A 239 -3.62 -42.02 -25.51
CA GLY A 239 -4.69 -41.77 -26.46
C GLY A 239 -4.19 -41.35 -27.83
N THR A 240 -4.96 -40.49 -28.48
CA THR A 240 -4.70 -39.93 -29.82
C THR A 240 -4.60 -38.41 -29.78
N ASN A 241 -4.10 -37.78 -30.86
CA ASN A 241 -4.07 -36.32 -30.97
C ASN A 241 -5.49 -35.74 -30.97
N GLU A 242 -6.45 -36.43 -31.60
CA GLU A 242 -7.86 -36.02 -31.62
C GLU A 242 -8.48 -36.03 -30.21
N GLU A 243 -8.21 -37.07 -29.42
CA GLU A 243 -8.65 -37.13 -28.01
C GLU A 243 -7.96 -36.05 -27.16
N PHE A 244 -6.70 -35.73 -27.44
CA PHE A 244 -6.01 -34.63 -26.76
C PHE A 244 -6.64 -33.27 -27.09
N HIS A 245 -6.97 -33.03 -28.36
CA HIS A 245 -7.72 -31.85 -28.78
C HIS A 245 -9.06 -31.74 -28.03
N GLU A 246 -9.80 -32.84 -27.93
CA GLU A 246 -11.05 -32.91 -27.17
C GLU A 246 -10.84 -32.61 -25.67
N LEU A 247 -9.75 -33.10 -25.08
CA LEU A 247 -9.38 -32.79 -23.69
C LEU A 247 -9.15 -31.29 -23.50
N VAL A 248 -8.39 -30.65 -24.39
CA VAL A 248 -8.11 -29.20 -24.33
C VAL A 248 -9.41 -28.40 -24.43
N GLU A 249 -10.25 -28.69 -25.43
CA GLU A 249 -11.54 -28.00 -25.57
C GLU A 249 -12.45 -28.19 -24.34
N THR A 250 -12.51 -29.41 -23.81
CA THR A 250 -13.38 -29.74 -22.67
C THR A 250 -12.88 -29.09 -21.39
N ALA A 251 -11.57 -29.05 -21.18
CA ALA A 251 -10.95 -28.32 -20.09
C ALA A 251 -11.22 -26.82 -20.21
N GLU A 252 -11.06 -26.24 -21.40
CA GLU A 252 -11.30 -24.81 -21.64
C GLU A 252 -12.76 -24.43 -21.35
N LYS A 253 -13.74 -25.24 -21.77
CA LYS A 253 -15.18 -25.05 -21.46
C LYS A 253 -15.45 -25.02 -19.94
N LYS A 254 -14.58 -25.62 -19.13
CA LYS A 254 -14.64 -25.59 -17.65
C LYS A 254 -13.76 -24.50 -17.04
N GLY A 255 -13.07 -23.71 -17.85
CA GLY A 255 -12.12 -22.67 -17.41
C GLY A 255 -10.79 -23.26 -16.89
N ILE A 256 -10.40 -24.44 -17.38
CA ILE A 256 -9.13 -25.10 -17.08
C ILE A 256 -8.24 -25.03 -18.32
N ARG A 257 -7.01 -24.56 -18.14
CA ARG A 257 -6.00 -24.50 -19.21
C ARG A 257 -5.00 -25.64 -19.09
N ILE A 258 -4.41 -26.06 -20.20
CA ILE A 258 -3.44 -27.17 -20.23
C ILE A 258 -2.05 -26.65 -20.62
N ILE A 259 -1.05 -27.04 -19.84
CA ILE A 259 0.38 -26.80 -20.10
C ILE A 259 1.05 -28.15 -20.31
N LEU A 260 1.90 -28.24 -21.34
CA LEU A 260 2.67 -29.44 -21.65
C LEU A 260 4.13 -29.31 -21.23
N ASP A 261 4.75 -30.46 -20.98
CA ASP A 261 6.18 -30.59 -20.76
C ASP A 261 6.93 -30.72 -22.10
N GLY A 262 7.94 -29.87 -22.31
CA GLY A 262 8.74 -29.78 -23.52
C GLY A 262 10.17 -30.25 -23.26
N VAL A 263 10.48 -31.45 -23.73
CA VAL A 263 11.79 -32.11 -23.55
C VAL A 263 12.62 -31.93 -24.82
N PHE A 264 13.47 -30.89 -24.85
CA PHE A 264 14.15 -30.46 -26.08
C PHE A 264 15.69 -30.55 -26.05
N SER A 265 16.29 -30.96 -24.94
CA SER A 265 17.75 -31.18 -24.81
C SER A 265 18.20 -32.55 -25.34
N HIS A 266 17.28 -33.51 -25.37
CA HIS A 266 17.54 -34.88 -25.80
C HIS A 266 16.27 -35.50 -26.39
N THR A 267 16.45 -36.65 -27.06
CA THR A 267 15.37 -37.50 -27.58
C THR A 267 15.51 -38.93 -27.05
N GLY A 268 14.54 -39.80 -27.26
CA GLY A 268 14.72 -41.23 -27.05
C GLY A 268 15.68 -41.86 -28.07
N SER A 269 16.49 -42.81 -27.66
CA SER A 269 17.40 -43.57 -28.55
C SER A 269 16.66 -44.35 -29.63
N ASN A 270 15.42 -44.76 -29.36
CA ASN A 270 14.54 -45.38 -30.35
C ASN A 270 13.48 -44.40 -30.84
N SER A 271 13.83 -43.12 -31.00
CA SER A 271 12.98 -42.11 -31.64
C SER A 271 12.99 -42.22 -33.16
N ARG A 272 12.05 -41.55 -33.82
CA ARG A 272 12.05 -41.45 -35.28
C ARG A 272 13.30 -40.74 -35.83
N TYR A 273 13.92 -39.90 -35.02
CA TYR A 273 15.06 -39.07 -35.38
C TYR A 273 16.40 -39.81 -35.20
N PHE A 274 16.56 -40.58 -34.12
CA PHE A 274 17.79 -41.35 -33.85
C PHE A 274 17.70 -42.80 -34.38
N ASN A 275 16.54 -43.45 -34.19
CA ASN A 275 16.12 -44.75 -34.69
C ASN A 275 17.11 -45.92 -34.47
N ARG A 276 17.68 -46.06 -33.26
CA ARG A 276 18.71 -47.06 -32.94
C ARG A 276 18.29 -48.51 -33.24
N LYS A 277 17.06 -48.90 -32.88
CA LYS A 277 16.50 -50.25 -33.15
C LYS A 277 15.76 -50.40 -34.48
N GLY A 278 15.66 -49.34 -35.31
CA GLY A 278 14.91 -49.40 -36.56
C GLY A 278 13.39 -49.54 -36.39
N LYS A 279 12.82 -48.93 -35.35
CA LYS A 279 11.38 -48.96 -35.02
C LYS A 279 10.53 -48.21 -36.06
N TYR A 280 11.08 -47.17 -36.68
CA TYR A 280 10.38 -46.34 -37.67
C TYR A 280 10.87 -46.63 -39.08
N ASP A 281 9.99 -46.47 -40.09
CA ASP A 281 10.31 -46.70 -41.51
C ASP A 281 11.39 -45.73 -42.07
N GLY A 282 11.60 -44.60 -41.41
CA GLY A 282 12.60 -43.60 -41.79
C GLY A 282 14.02 -43.93 -41.30
N VAL A 283 15.04 -43.40 -41.99
CA VAL A 283 16.45 -43.58 -41.59
C VAL A 283 16.83 -42.55 -40.52
N GLY A 284 17.08 -43.02 -39.30
CA GLY A 284 17.52 -42.18 -38.17
C GLY A 284 19.03 -41.93 -38.15
N ALA A 285 19.45 -40.99 -37.30
CA ALA A 285 20.84 -40.54 -37.17
C ALA A 285 21.81 -41.67 -36.79
N PHE A 286 21.39 -42.63 -35.95
CA PHE A 286 22.24 -43.77 -35.56
C PHE A 286 22.48 -44.75 -36.72
N GLN A 287 21.56 -44.82 -37.68
CA GLN A 287 21.59 -45.81 -38.76
C GLN A 287 22.41 -45.34 -39.97
N SER A 288 22.52 -44.01 -40.20
CA SER A 288 23.29 -43.48 -41.32
C SER A 288 23.69 -42.02 -41.12
N GLU A 289 24.95 -41.70 -41.46
CA GLU A 289 25.43 -40.31 -41.56
C GLU A 289 24.71 -39.48 -42.63
N LYS A 290 23.95 -40.13 -43.53
CA LYS A 290 23.10 -39.47 -44.53
C LYS A 290 21.69 -39.17 -44.04
N SER A 291 21.35 -39.53 -42.80
CA SER A 291 20.06 -39.20 -42.20
C SER A 291 19.87 -37.67 -42.18
N PRO A 292 18.67 -37.14 -42.48
CA PRO A 292 18.40 -35.71 -42.34
C PRO A 292 18.56 -35.21 -40.90
N TYR A 293 18.56 -36.12 -39.93
CA TYR A 293 18.70 -35.83 -38.50
C TYR A 293 20.13 -36.02 -37.99
N TYR A 294 21.09 -36.45 -38.83
CA TYR A 294 22.45 -36.78 -38.37
C TYR A 294 23.13 -35.60 -37.66
N GLU A 295 22.97 -34.39 -38.23
CA GLU A 295 23.54 -33.16 -37.66
C GLU A 295 22.91 -32.74 -36.33
N TRP A 296 21.75 -33.30 -35.97
CA TRP A 296 21.13 -33.04 -34.67
C TRP A 296 21.91 -33.71 -33.55
N TYR A 297 22.74 -34.71 -33.82
CA TYR A 297 23.44 -35.46 -32.77
C TYR A 297 24.95 -35.29 -32.88
N SER A 298 25.65 -35.66 -31.80
CA SER A 298 27.10 -35.56 -31.71
C SER A 298 27.69 -36.94 -31.49
N PHE A 299 28.33 -37.49 -32.53
CA PHE A 299 29.01 -38.78 -32.48
C PHE A 299 30.51 -38.57 -32.30
N ARG A 300 31.07 -39.17 -31.24
CA ARG A 300 32.53 -39.26 -31.03
C ARG A 300 33.13 -40.40 -31.86
N ASN A 301 32.41 -41.52 -31.96
CA ASN A 301 32.76 -42.67 -32.79
C ASN A 301 31.48 -43.34 -33.33
N PHE A 302 31.18 -43.13 -34.61
CA PHE A 302 29.91 -43.54 -35.19
C PHE A 302 29.76 -45.07 -35.32
N PRO A 303 28.59 -45.66 -35.02
CA PRO A 303 27.41 -45.03 -34.42
C PRO A 303 27.35 -45.13 -32.88
N TYR A 304 28.25 -45.88 -32.23
CA TYR A 304 28.07 -46.36 -30.86
C TYR A 304 28.53 -45.41 -29.75
N GLU A 305 29.41 -44.44 -30.04
CA GLU A 305 29.83 -43.44 -29.04
C GLU A 305 29.29 -42.07 -29.43
N TYR A 306 28.34 -41.57 -28.65
CA TYR A 306 27.67 -40.28 -28.84
C TYR A 306 27.49 -39.55 -27.51
N ASP A 307 27.14 -38.27 -27.58
CA ASP A 307 26.82 -37.46 -26.41
C ASP A 307 25.41 -37.84 -25.90
N CYS A 308 25.31 -38.08 -24.59
CA CYS A 308 24.11 -38.61 -23.93
C CYS A 308 23.83 -37.83 -22.65
N TRP A 309 22.55 -37.76 -22.28
CA TRP A 309 22.14 -37.11 -21.06
C TRP A 309 22.64 -37.92 -19.86
N TRP A 310 23.55 -37.35 -19.06
CA TRP A 310 24.11 -37.99 -17.86
C TRP A 310 24.69 -39.41 -18.07
N ASN A 311 25.22 -39.68 -19.27
CA ASN A 311 25.71 -40.99 -19.73
C ASN A 311 24.62 -42.09 -19.88
N PHE A 312 23.33 -41.75 -19.89
CA PHE A 312 22.27 -42.68 -20.26
C PHE A 312 22.20 -42.82 -21.78
N ASP A 313 22.68 -43.94 -22.32
CA ASP A 313 22.73 -44.22 -23.76
C ASP A 313 21.35 -44.23 -24.45
N THR A 314 20.29 -44.36 -23.65
CA THR A 314 18.89 -44.30 -24.06
C THR A 314 18.40 -42.88 -24.36
N LEU A 315 19.13 -41.85 -23.96
CA LEU A 315 18.79 -40.43 -24.09
C LEU A 315 19.89 -39.66 -24.86
N PRO A 316 20.02 -39.84 -26.19
CA PRO A 316 20.98 -39.10 -27.00
C PRO A 316 20.69 -37.59 -26.99
N ASN A 317 21.72 -36.80 -26.68
CA ASN A 317 21.65 -35.34 -26.66
C ASN A 317 21.56 -34.80 -28.09
N VAL A 318 20.74 -33.77 -28.25
CA VAL A 318 20.67 -33.02 -29.51
C VAL A 318 21.60 -31.81 -29.46
N ARG A 319 21.96 -31.30 -30.64
CA ARG A 319 22.61 -30.01 -30.85
C ARG A 319 21.54 -28.97 -31.09
N GLU A 320 21.04 -28.36 -30.03
CA GLU A 320 19.81 -27.58 -30.00
C GLU A 320 19.86 -26.34 -30.89
N THR A 321 21.06 -25.80 -31.13
CA THR A 321 21.26 -24.60 -31.97
C THR A 321 21.44 -24.92 -33.46
N THR A 322 21.38 -26.19 -33.85
CA THR A 322 21.43 -26.60 -35.27
C THR A 322 20.24 -25.97 -36.01
N PRO A 323 20.44 -25.28 -37.14
CA PRO A 323 19.36 -24.58 -37.83
C PRO A 323 18.13 -25.46 -38.14
N SER A 324 18.34 -26.68 -38.64
CA SER A 324 17.25 -27.61 -38.96
C SER A 324 16.47 -28.08 -37.71
N TYR A 325 17.13 -28.21 -36.56
CA TYR A 325 16.48 -28.53 -35.29
C TYR A 325 15.69 -27.33 -34.73
N MET A 326 16.27 -26.13 -34.79
CA MET A 326 15.58 -24.88 -34.44
C MET A 326 14.35 -24.65 -35.31
N ASP A 327 14.44 -24.97 -36.60
CA ASP A 327 13.32 -24.87 -37.53
C ASP A 327 12.23 -25.91 -37.17
N PHE A 328 12.62 -27.14 -36.86
CA PHE A 328 11.72 -28.22 -36.45
C PHE A 328 11.00 -27.98 -35.10
N ILE A 329 11.70 -27.47 -34.09
CA ILE A 329 11.09 -27.23 -32.77
C ILE A 329 10.37 -25.87 -32.70
N ILE A 330 10.94 -24.83 -33.31
CA ILE A 330 10.53 -23.43 -33.08
C ILE A 330 9.93 -22.80 -34.33
N ARG A 331 10.70 -22.67 -35.41
CA ARG A 331 10.42 -21.64 -36.44
C ARG A 331 9.46 -22.05 -37.55
N ASN A 332 9.43 -23.33 -37.94
CA ASN A 332 8.58 -23.75 -39.04
C ASN A 332 7.09 -23.65 -38.67
N PRO A 333 6.19 -23.42 -39.63
CA PRO A 333 4.75 -23.37 -39.36
C PRO A 333 4.17 -24.68 -38.79
N ASP A 334 4.81 -25.80 -39.08
CA ASP A 334 4.50 -27.13 -38.55
C ASP A 334 5.45 -27.56 -37.42
N SER A 335 6.21 -26.62 -36.84
CA SER A 335 7.11 -26.91 -35.73
C SER A 335 6.36 -27.44 -34.52
N VAL A 336 7.08 -28.11 -33.61
CA VAL A 336 6.50 -28.63 -32.36
C VAL A 336 5.79 -27.53 -31.58
N LEU A 337 6.40 -26.35 -31.47
CA LEU A 337 5.81 -25.18 -30.83
C LEU A 337 4.47 -24.78 -31.48
N HIS A 338 4.44 -24.60 -32.80
CA HIS A 338 3.25 -24.12 -33.51
C HIS A 338 2.14 -25.17 -33.55
N HIS A 339 2.50 -26.44 -33.70
CA HIS A 339 1.56 -27.56 -33.73
C HIS A 339 0.72 -27.60 -32.45
N TRP A 340 1.36 -27.67 -31.29
CA TRP A 340 0.61 -27.82 -30.03
C TRP A 340 -0.07 -26.53 -29.57
N LEU A 341 0.47 -25.35 -29.90
CA LEU A 341 -0.27 -24.10 -29.69
C LEU A 341 -1.54 -24.03 -30.53
N LYS A 342 -1.53 -24.60 -31.74
CA LYS A 342 -2.73 -24.72 -32.59
C LYS A 342 -3.73 -25.72 -32.00
N GLU A 343 -3.26 -26.77 -31.32
CA GLU A 343 -4.11 -27.68 -30.55
C GLU A 343 -4.68 -27.05 -29.26
N GLY A 344 -4.30 -25.80 -28.93
CA GLY A 344 -4.93 -24.99 -27.89
C GLY A 344 -4.26 -25.02 -26.51
N ILE A 345 -3.02 -25.54 -26.41
CA ILE A 345 -2.30 -25.49 -25.13
C ILE A 345 -2.02 -24.04 -24.72
N ALA A 346 -1.99 -23.79 -23.41
CA ALA A 346 -1.80 -22.46 -22.84
C ALA A 346 -0.33 -22.14 -22.50
N GLY A 347 0.60 -23.06 -22.76
CA GLY A 347 2.01 -22.84 -22.48
C GLY A 347 2.83 -24.12 -22.40
N TRP A 348 4.11 -23.92 -22.09
CA TRP A 348 5.12 -24.97 -21.99
C TRP A 348 5.87 -24.89 -20.66
N ARG A 349 6.11 -26.05 -20.05
CA ARG A 349 7.18 -26.26 -19.08
C ARG A 349 8.37 -26.83 -19.83
N LEU A 350 9.53 -26.19 -19.81
CA LEU A 350 10.74 -26.71 -20.45
C LEU A 350 11.57 -27.52 -19.46
N ASP A 351 11.76 -28.79 -19.80
CA ASP A 351 12.62 -29.72 -19.08
C ASP A 351 14.08 -29.33 -19.19
N VAL A 352 14.80 -29.37 -18.06
CA VAL A 352 16.24 -29.11 -17.95
C VAL A 352 16.69 -27.90 -18.79
N ILE A 353 16.01 -26.75 -18.63
CA ILE A 353 16.34 -25.53 -19.38
C ILE A 353 17.78 -25.05 -19.16
N ASP A 354 18.40 -25.46 -18.05
CA ASP A 354 19.82 -25.22 -17.74
C ASP A 354 20.79 -25.85 -18.74
N GLU A 355 20.37 -26.91 -19.43
CA GLU A 355 21.14 -27.54 -20.50
C GLU A 355 20.87 -26.89 -21.87
N LEU A 356 19.75 -26.18 -22.02
CA LEU A 356 19.41 -25.52 -23.27
C LEU A 356 20.27 -24.25 -23.47
N PRO A 357 20.97 -24.10 -24.62
CA PRO A 357 21.75 -22.90 -24.90
C PRO A 357 20.91 -21.62 -24.91
N GLU A 358 21.50 -20.50 -24.48
CA GLU A 358 20.85 -19.16 -24.47
C GLU A 358 20.17 -18.80 -25.83
N PRO A 359 20.79 -19.05 -27.01
CA PRO A 359 20.14 -18.77 -28.29
C PRO A 359 18.86 -19.59 -28.53
N PHE A 360 18.78 -20.82 -27.99
CA PHE A 360 17.60 -21.68 -28.11
C PHE A 360 16.47 -21.14 -27.24
N SER A 361 16.71 -20.94 -25.93
CA SER A 361 15.69 -20.48 -24.99
C SER A 361 15.12 -19.11 -25.38
N GLN A 362 15.97 -18.17 -25.81
CA GLN A 362 15.55 -16.85 -26.27
C GLN A 362 14.74 -16.91 -27.57
N SER A 363 15.12 -17.77 -28.52
CA SER A 363 14.36 -17.95 -29.75
C SER A 363 12.99 -18.59 -29.49
N PHE A 364 12.94 -19.60 -28.60
CA PHE A 364 11.71 -20.27 -28.21
C PHE A 364 10.75 -19.29 -27.54
N TYR A 365 11.24 -18.54 -26.55
CA TYR A 365 10.44 -17.53 -25.84
C TYR A 365 9.94 -16.43 -26.80
N ALA A 366 10.79 -15.92 -27.69
CA ALA A 366 10.41 -14.89 -28.65
C ALA A 366 9.33 -15.38 -29.63
N GLU A 367 9.46 -16.59 -30.18
CA GLU A 367 8.46 -17.13 -31.10
C GLU A 367 7.16 -17.50 -30.36
N LEU A 368 7.25 -18.08 -29.16
CA LEU A 368 6.09 -18.35 -28.30
C LEU A 368 5.27 -17.06 -28.06
N LYS A 369 5.92 -15.99 -27.61
CA LYS A 369 5.26 -14.71 -27.32
C LYS A 369 4.77 -14.00 -28.58
N LYS A 370 5.41 -14.22 -29.73
CA LYS A 370 4.95 -13.72 -31.03
C LYS A 370 3.70 -14.44 -31.50
N THR A 371 3.62 -15.76 -31.32
CA THR A 371 2.49 -16.60 -31.72
C THR A 371 1.31 -16.44 -30.76
N ASN A 372 1.54 -16.45 -29.45
CA ASN A 372 0.54 -16.21 -28.43
C ASN A 372 1.17 -15.52 -27.21
N LYS A 373 0.86 -14.23 -27.02
CA LYS A 373 1.38 -13.42 -25.91
C LYS A 373 0.94 -13.95 -24.54
N ASP A 374 -0.22 -14.60 -24.48
CA ASP A 374 -0.79 -15.15 -23.25
C ASP A 374 -0.29 -16.57 -22.95
N ALA A 375 0.49 -17.20 -23.85
CA ALA A 375 1.08 -18.49 -23.59
C ALA A 375 2.23 -18.35 -22.58
N VAL A 376 2.24 -19.20 -21.54
CA VAL A 376 3.25 -19.17 -20.48
C VAL A 376 4.44 -20.07 -20.81
N MET A 377 5.65 -19.62 -20.48
CA MET A 377 6.87 -20.43 -20.50
C MET A 377 7.43 -20.58 -19.08
N ILE A 378 7.52 -21.83 -18.62
CA ILE A 378 8.00 -22.21 -17.29
C ILE A 378 9.31 -22.99 -17.44
N GLY A 379 10.40 -22.54 -16.83
CA GLY A 379 11.67 -23.29 -16.84
C GLY A 379 11.81 -24.24 -15.64
N GLU A 380 12.39 -25.42 -15.84
CA GLU A 380 12.91 -26.20 -14.73
C GLU A 380 14.27 -25.66 -14.27
N VAL A 381 14.28 -24.89 -13.18
CA VAL A 381 15.50 -24.37 -12.54
C VAL A 381 15.44 -24.71 -11.06
N TRP A 382 16.42 -25.44 -10.55
CA TRP A 382 16.43 -25.93 -9.16
C TRP A 382 16.92 -24.89 -8.15
N GLU A 383 17.73 -23.95 -8.60
CA GLU A 383 18.29 -22.85 -7.80
C GLU A 383 17.60 -21.51 -8.12
N ASP A 384 18.17 -20.42 -7.60
CA ASP A 384 17.68 -19.07 -7.85
C ASP A 384 17.79 -18.72 -9.35
N ALA A 385 16.63 -18.62 -10.01
CA ALA A 385 16.53 -18.35 -11.45
C ALA A 385 17.02 -16.94 -11.83
N SER A 386 17.15 -16.02 -10.88
CA SER A 386 17.62 -14.66 -11.15
C SER A 386 19.12 -14.56 -11.39
N ASN A 387 19.91 -15.50 -10.90
CA ASN A 387 21.39 -15.45 -10.95
C ASN A 387 22.07 -16.80 -11.18
N LYS A 388 21.31 -17.82 -11.61
CA LYS A 388 21.81 -19.15 -11.93
C LYS A 388 23.04 -19.08 -12.84
N VAL A 389 24.06 -19.87 -12.48
CA VAL A 389 25.19 -20.18 -13.35
C VAL A 389 25.02 -21.61 -13.84
N ALA A 390 24.87 -21.78 -15.16
CA ALA A 390 24.79 -23.09 -15.79
C ALA A 390 26.01 -23.27 -16.71
N TYR A 391 26.75 -24.36 -16.54
CA TYR A 391 27.94 -24.68 -17.34
C TYR A 391 28.96 -23.51 -17.44
N GLY A 392 29.21 -22.83 -16.32
CA GLY A 392 30.14 -21.70 -16.23
C GLY A 392 29.61 -20.38 -16.83
N THR A 393 28.38 -20.35 -17.31
CA THR A 393 27.75 -19.16 -17.91
C THR A 393 26.62 -18.63 -17.02
N PRO A 394 26.67 -17.35 -16.60
CA PRO A 394 25.55 -16.71 -15.92
C PRO A 394 24.32 -16.63 -16.84
N ARG A 395 23.17 -17.09 -16.36
CA ARG A 395 21.90 -17.08 -17.09
C ARG A 395 21.11 -15.81 -16.77
N LYS A 396 20.35 -15.32 -17.76
CA LYS A 396 19.56 -14.09 -17.69
C LYS A 396 18.06 -14.37 -17.73
N TYR A 397 17.64 -15.47 -17.11
CA TYR A 397 16.30 -16.02 -17.25
C TYR A 397 15.19 -15.01 -16.96
N LEU A 398 15.33 -14.24 -15.88
CA LEU A 398 14.35 -13.25 -15.44
C LEU A 398 14.60 -11.83 -15.98
N CYS A 399 15.45 -11.67 -17.00
CA CYS A 399 15.70 -10.36 -17.62
C CYS A 399 14.65 -9.97 -18.68
N GLY A 400 13.58 -10.77 -18.85
CA GLY A 400 12.44 -10.47 -19.74
C GLY A 400 12.61 -10.96 -21.18
N GLN A 401 13.35 -12.04 -21.41
CA GLN A 401 13.61 -12.59 -22.75
C GLN A 401 13.75 -14.12 -22.83
N GLU A 402 13.62 -14.85 -21.71
CA GLU A 402 13.84 -16.30 -21.69
C GLU A 402 12.71 -17.08 -21.01
N MET A 403 12.05 -16.57 -19.96
CA MET A 403 10.93 -17.28 -19.31
C MET A 403 9.99 -16.33 -18.57
N ASP A 404 8.74 -16.77 -18.37
CA ASP A 404 7.78 -16.08 -17.51
C ASP A 404 7.89 -16.55 -16.06
N SER A 405 8.19 -17.84 -15.87
CA SER A 405 8.14 -18.52 -14.57
C SER A 405 9.21 -19.61 -14.49
N ALA A 406 9.46 -20.09 -13.30
CA ALA A 406 10.29 -21.26 -13.05
C ALA A 406 9.62 -22.18 -12.02
N MET A 407 9.96 -23.46 -12.04
CA MET A 407 9.66 -24.39 -10.96
C MET A 407 10.37 -23.88 -9.70
N ASN A 408 9.62 -23.31 -8.76
CA ASN A 408 10.18 -22.56 -7.63
C ASN A 408 10.72 -23.47 -6.51
N TYR A 409 11.74 -24.27 -6.82
CA TYR A 409 12.47 -25.10 -5.87
C TYR A 409 13.12 -24.29 -4.73
N PRO A 410 13.58 -23.04 -4.93
CA PRO A 410 13.96 -22.17 -3.82
C PRO A 410 12.84 -21.96 -2.80
N PHE A 411 11.61 -21.64 -3.25
CA PHE A 411 10.44 -21.54 -2.36
C PHE A 411 10.20 -22.85 -1.60
N ARG A 412 10.21 -23.98 -2.30
CA ARG A 412 10.04 -25.31 -1.70
C ARG A 412 11.06 -25.55 -0.59
N LYS A 413 12.35 -25.32 -0.88
CA LYS A 413 13.45 -25.56 0.07
C LYS A 413 13.30 -24.70 1.32
N ILE A 414 13.08 -23.39 1.15
CA ILE A 414 12.94 -22.43 2.26
C ILE A 414 11.78 -22.84 3.17
N LEU A 415 10.64 -23.21 2.58
CA LEU A 415 9.45 -23.63 3.34
C LEU A 415 9.66 -24.95 4.09
N LEU A 416 10.27 -25.96 3.44
CA LEU A 416 10.59 -27.24 4.08
C LEU A 416 11.58 -27.05 5.23
N ASP A 417 12.65 -26.29 5.02
CA ASP A 417 13.66 -26.01 6.03
C ASP A 417 13.06 -25.32 7.27
N TYR A 418 12.10 -24.42 7.07
CA TYR A 418 11.31 -23.86 8.16
C TYR A 418 10.48 -24.94 8.84
N LEU A 419 9.56 -25.62 8.15
CA LEU A 419 8.60 -26.55 8.77
C LEU A 419 9.24 -27.77 9.45
N LEU A 420 10.43 -28.18 9.00
CA LEU A 420 11.25 -29.23 9.62
C LEU A 420 12.14 -28.71 10.76
N GLY A 421 12.30 -27.39 10.87
CA GLY A 421 12.98 -26.72 11.95
C GLY A 421 14.49 -26.56 11.80
N TYR A 422 14.98 -26.63 10.57
CA TYR A 422 16.38 -26.36 10.22
C TYR A 422 16.71 -24.87 10.23
N VAL A 423 15.70 -24.01 10.03
CA VAL A 423 15.88 -22.55 9.95
C VAL A 423 14.81 -21.84 10.80
N THR A 424 15.20 -20.74 11.44
CA THR A 424 14.29 -19.90 12.25
C THR A 424 13.39 -19.04 11.36
N GLY A 425 12.23 -18.64 11.87
CA GLY A 425 11.27 -17.79 11.15
C GLY A 425 11.90 -16.51 10.58
N ARG A 426 12.79 -15.86 11.36
CA ARG A 426 13.54 -14.67 10.93
C ARG A 426 14.36 -14.93 9.67
N ASN A 427 15.13 -16.02 9.66
CA ASN A 427 16.00 -16.36 8.52
C ASN A 427 15.19 -16.83 7.32
N THR A 428 14.10 -17.57 7.54
CA THR A 428 13.15 -17.97 6.49
C THR A 428 12.58 -16.73 5.77
N MET A 429 12.12 -15.72 6.52
CA MET A 429 11.61 -14.49 5.90
C MET A 429 12.70 -13.65 5.22
N ARG A 430 13.95 -13.68 5.71
CA ARG A 430 15.08 -13.05 4.99
C ARG A 430 15.31 -13.72 3.63
N GLN A 431 15.30 -15.05 3.56
CA GLN A 431 15.46 -15.79 2.31
C GLN A 431 14.32 -15.50 1.32
N PHE A 432 13.06 -15.48 1.80
CA PHE A 432 11.93 -15.10 0.96
C PHE A 432 12.02 -13.64 0.46
N ASN A 433 12.46 -12.72 1.30
CA ASN A 433 12.68 -11.34 0.89
C ASN A 433 13.82 -11.22 -0.13
N SER A 434 14.85 -12.07 -0.06
CA SER A 434 15.92 -12.13 -1.07
C SER A 434 15.37 -12.51 -2.45
N LEU A 435 14.50 -13.53 -2.53
CA LEU A 435 13.82 -13.89 -3.79
C LEU A 435 12.96 -12.72 -4.30
N ARG A 436 12.16 -12.12 -3.42
CA ARG A 436 11.33 -10.94 -3.76
C ARG A 436 12.18 -9.76 -4.26
N GLU A 437 13.37 -9.56 -3.71
CA GLU A 437 14.29 -8.49 -4.13
C GLU A 437 14.87 -8.79 -5.52
N ASN A 438 15.24 -10.03 -5.80
CA ASN A 438 15.95 -10.37 -7.02
C ASN A 438 15.03 -10.61 -8.23
N TYR A 439 13.75 -10.91 -7.98
CA TYR A 439 12.80 -11.31 -9.03
C TYR A 439 11.99 -10.07 -9.48
N PRO A 440 11.86 -9.81 -10.80
CA PRO A 440 10.92 -8.81 -11.29
C PRO A 440 9.50 -9.11 -10.78
N LEU A 441 8.74 -8.05 -10.48
CA LEU A 441 7.40 -8.17 -9.88
C LEU A 441 6.49 -9.11 -10.68
N GLU A 442 6.49 -8.97 -12.00
CA GLU A 442 5.75 -9.80 -12.96
C GLU A 442 6.11 -11.29 -12.84
N ASN A 443 7.40 -11.62 -12.75
CA ASN A 443 7.88 -12.99 -12.61
C ASN A 443 7.61 -13.54 -11.21
N PHE A 444 7.82 -12.74 -10.15
CA PHE A 444 7.62 -13.15 -8.76
C PHE A 444 6.20 -13.65 -8.49
N TYR A 445 5.19 -12.96 -9.03
CA TYR A 445 3.78 -13.38 -8.93
C TYR A 445 3.38 -14.49 -9.90
N ALA A 446 4.23 -14.80 -10.89
CA ALA A 446 4.04 -15.87 -11.85
C ALA A 446 4.83 -17.15 -11.50
N MET A 447 5.67 -17.17 -10.46
CA MET A 447 6.48 -18.34 -10.09
C MET A 447 5.61 -19.56 -9.79
N MET A 448 5.97 -20.74 -10.32
CA MET A 448 5.29 -22.00 -10.03
C MET A 448 5.71 -22.51 -8.65
N ASN A 449 4.95 -22.14 -7.62
CA ASN A 449 5.22 -22.52 -6.23
C ASN A 449 4.81 -23.97 -6.00
N LEU A 450 5.79 -24.88 -5.97
CA LEU A 450 5.58 -26.31 -5.73
C LEU A 450 5.99 -26.74 -4.32
N ILE A 451 5.36 -27.80 -3.83
CA ILE A 451 5.75 -28.52 -2.59
C ILE A 451 6.23 -29.94 -2.96
N GLY A 452 5.42 -30.67 -3.73
CA GLY A 452 5.78 -31.93 -4.36
C GLY A 452 5.98 -31.80 -5.87
N SER A 453 6.64 -32.78 -6.47
CA SER A 453 6.73 -33.00 -7.92
C SER A 453 7.12 -34.45 -8.18
N HIS A 454 7.14 -34.83 -9.46
CA HIS A 454 7.57 -36.15 -9.91
C HIS A 454 9.06 -36.49 -9.69
N ASP A 455 9.90 -35.54 -9.26
CA ASP A 455 11.36 -35.75 -9.07
C ASP A 455 11.79 -35.73 -7.60
N VAL A 456 10.86 -35.37 -6.70
CA VAL A 456 11.12 -35.29 -5.26
C VAL A 456 10.25 -36.28 -4.50
N GLN A 457 10.67 -36.59 -3.27
CA GLN A 457 9.85 -37.39 -2.37
C GLN A 457 8.51 -36.68 -2.07
N ARG A 458 7.47 -37.47 -1.82
CA ARG A 458 6.14 -36.93 -1.46
C ARG A 458 6.23 -36.08 -0.20
N ALA A 459 5.53 -34.96 -0.21
CA ALA A 459 5.61 -33.94 0.84
C ALA A 459 5.29 -34.52 2.23
N ILE A 460 4.23 -35.32 2.34
CA ILE A 460 3.82 -35.92 3.62
C ILE A 460 4.87 -36.90 4.17
N THR A 461 5.58 -37.62 3.30
CA THR A 461 6.65 -38.56 3.68
C THR A 461 7.84 -37.81 4.25
N ILE A 462 8.21 -36.68 3.65
CA ILE A 462 9.26 -35.78 4.19
C ILE A 462 8.81 -35.18 5.53
N PHE A 463 7.60 -34.63 5.58
CA PHE A 463 7.11 -33.95 6.79
C PHE A 463 6.83 -34.88 7.96
N GLY A 464 6.54 -36.15 7.70
CA GLY A 464 6.45 -37.17 8.73
C GLY A 464 7.80 -37.68 9.22
N GLU A 465 8.91 -37.22 8.61
CA GLU A 465 10.29 -37.58 8.94
C GLU A 465 10.53 -39.11 8.86
N THR A 466 9.98 -39.77 7.83
CA THR A 466 10.23 -41.19 7.60
C THR A 466 11.74 -41.45 7.39
N PRO A 467 12.34 -42.44 8.08
CA PRO A 467 13.73 -42.81 7.86
C PRO A 467 14.00 -43.10 6.38
N TYR A 468 14.99 -42.42 5.83
CA TYR A 468 15.48 -42.60 4.48
C TYR A 468 17.01 -42.56 4.52
N TYR A 469 17.66 -43.42 3.76
CA TYR A 469 19.11 -43.43 3.59
C TYR A 469 19.43 -43.59 2.10
N ASP A 470 20.52 -42.98 1.66
CA ASP A 470 20.91 -43.09 0.26
C ASP A 470 21.25 -44.53 -0.11
N GLY A 471 20.64 -45.02 -1.19
CA GLY A 471 20.72 -46.41 -1.61
C GLY A 471 19.69 -47.35 -0.99
N MET A 472 18.70 -46.85 -0.24
CA MET A 472 17.59 -47.66 0.28
C MET A 472 16.94 -48.51 -0.83
N PRO A 473 16.88 -49.85 -0.71
CA PRO A 473 16.35 -50.72 -1.76
C PRO A 473 14.91 -50.37 -2.13
N ALA A 474 14.57 -50.44 -3.42
CA ALA A 474 13.23 -50.10 -3.92
C ALA A 474 12.11 -50.89 -3.21
N ILE A 475 12.34 -52.16 -2.88
CA ILE A 475 11.37 -52.99 -2.15
C ILE A 475 11.15 -52.52 -0.71
N GLU A 476 12.17 -51.93 -0.09
CA GLU A 476 12.06 -51.35 1.25
C GLU A 476 11.31 -50.03 1.18
N GLN A 477 11.61 -49.19 0.19
CA GLN A 477 10.88 -47.95 -0.08
C GLN A 477 9.38 -48.20 -0.33
N CYS A 478 9.02 -49.24 -1.08
CA CYS A 478 7.61 -49.58 -1.34
C CYS A 478 6.87 -50.00 -0.06
N LYS A 479 7.55 -50.74 0.83
CA LYS A 479 6.97 -51.26 2.07
C LYS A 479 6.89 -50.23 3.20
N ALA A 480 7.77 -49.24 3.20
CA ALA A 480 7.78 -48.24 4.27
C ALA A 480 6.50 -47.38 4.22
N LYS A 481 5.88 -47.22 5.39
CA LYS A 481 4.72 -46.39 5.63
C LYS A 481 4.93 -45.58 6.89
N LEU A 482 4.35 -44.39 6.94
CA LEU A 482 4.31 -43.57 8.14
C LEU A 482 3.57 -44.30 9.28
N SER A 483 4.10 -44.20 10.50
CA SER A 483 3.29 -44.56 11.68
C SER A 483 2.10 -43.60 11.80
N PRO A 484 1.00 -43.97 12.50
CA PRO A 484 -0.11 -43.06 12.73
C PRO A 484 0.32 -41.71 13.30
N GLU A 485 1.27 -41.68 14.24
CA GLU A 485 1.80 -40.47 14.86
C GLU A 485 2.60 -39.62 13.86
N MET A 486 3.49 -40.26 13.10
CA MET A 486 4.28 -39.59 12.07
C MET A 486 3.39 -39.03 10.97
N TYR A 487 2.33 -39.75 10.59
CA TYR A 487 1.33 -39.30 9.63
C TYR A 487 0.60 -38.05 10.12
N GLN A 488 0.19 -37.99 11.39
CA GLN A 488 -0.47 -36.79 11.93
C GLN A 488 0.46 -35.57 11.94
N VAL A 489 1.73 -35.75 12.31
CA VAL A 489 2.74 -34.68 12.22
C VAL A 489 2.95 -34.24 10.77
N GLY A 490 3.10 -35.20 9.86
CA GLY A 490 3.25 -34.96 8.43
C GLY A 490 2.05 -34.22 7.84
N LYS A 491 0.83 -34.62 8.23
CA LYS A 491 -0.43 -33.98 7.83
C LYS A 491 -0.51 -32.54 8.33
N ALA A 492 -0.19 -32.28 9.60
CA ALA A 492 -0.22 -30.92 10.16
C ALA A 492 0.76 -29.98 9.45
N ARG A 493 1.99 -30.46 9.19
CA ARG A 493 2.99 -29.72 8.40
C ARG A 493 2.59 -29.53 6.95
N LEU A 494 1.98 -30.54 6.31
CA LEU A 494 1.47 -30.43 4.94
C LEU A 494 0.34 -29.41 4.84
N LYS A 495 -0.57 -29.35 5.83
CA LYS A 495 -1.59 -28.30 5.91
C LYS A 495 -0.96 -26.90 6.02
N MET A 496 0.06 -26.73 6.88
CA MET A 496 0.80 -25.46 6.97
C MET A 496 1.50 -25.11 5.64
N ALA A 497 2.12 -26.09 4.99
CA ALA A 497 2.80 -25.88 3.70
C ALA A 497 1.80 -25.46 2.61
N ALA A 498 0.67 -26.16 2.50
CA ALA A 498 -0.39 -25.85 1.54
C ALA A 498 -1.02 -24.48 1.82
N LEU A 499 -1.25 -24.13 3.08
CA LEU A 499 -1.73 -22.80 3.44
C LEU A 499 -0.74 -21.71 3.03
N PHE A 500 0.55 -21.89 3.34
CA PHE A 500 1.60 -20.96 2.91
C PHE A 500 1.64 -20.82 1.39
N GLN A 501 1.59 -21.94 0.66
CA GLN A 501 1.57 -21.98 -0.80
C GLN A 501 0.37 -21.20 -1.38
N MET A 502 -0.81 -21.33 -0.78
CA MET A 502 -2.04 -20.67 -1.25
C MET A 502 -2.12 -19.19 -0.87
N THR A 503 -1.41 -18.73 0.16
CA THR A 503 -1.46 -17.34 0.62
C THR A 503 -0.22 -16.51 0.26
N TYR A 504 0.86 -17.13 -0.19
CA TYR A 504 2.05 -16.44 -0.69
C TYR A 504 1.91 -16.04 -2.18
N PRO A 505 2.60 -14.97 -2.65
CA PRO A 505 2.66 -14.63 -4.08
C PRO A 505 3.26 -15.73 -4.96
N GLY A 506 2.80 -15.85 -6.20
CA GLY A 506 3.12 -16.95 -7.11
C GLY A 506 1.94 -17.87 -7.37
N VAL A 507 2.08 -18.78 -8.33
CA VAL A 507 1.06 -19.75 -8.77
C VAL A 507 1.20 -21.04 -7.96
N PRO A 508 0.25 -21.38 -7.07
CA PRO A 508 0.29 -22.65 -6.34
C PRO A 508 0.22 -23.84 -7.30
N CYS A 509 1.18 -24.76 -7.21
CA CYS A 509 1.17 -26.01 -7.95
C CYS A 509 1.02 -27.21 -7.01
N ILE A 510 -0.11 -27.90 -7.12
CA ILE A 510 -0.41 -29.12 -6.36
C ILE A 510 0.01 -30.32 -7.20
N TYR A 511 0.85 -31.21 -6.63
CA TYR A 511 1.20 -32.47 -7.29
C TYR A 511 0.15 -33.54 -6.95
N TYR A 512 -0.39 -34.20 -7.98
CA TYR A 512 -1.56 -35.07 -7.83
C TYR A 512 -1.40 -36.07 -6.67
N GLY A 513 -2.31 -36.05 -5.70
CA GLY A 513 -2.27 -36.93 -4.53
C GLY A 513 -1.77 -36.29 -3.25
N ASP A 514 -1.08 -35.15 -3.31
CA ASP A 514 -0.66 -34.43 -2.11
C ASP A 514 -1.88 -33.92 -1.31
N GLU A 515 -2.97 -33.55 -2.00
CA GLU A 515 -4.22 -33.09 -1.37
C GLU A 515 -5.00 -34.19 -0.64
N ILE A 516 -4.63 -35.46 -0.85
CA ILE A 516 -5.19 -36.62 -0.15
C ILE A 516 -4.13 -37.37 0.67
N GLY A 517 -2.94 -36.79 0.84
CA GLY A 517 -1.89 -37.30 1.70
C GLY A 517 -1.22 -38.58 1.19
N MET A 518 -1.01 -38.69 -0.12
CA MET A 518 -0.29 -39.83 -0.71
C MET A 518 1.18 -39.88 -0.29
N GLU A 519 1.61 -41.05 0.17
CA GLU A 519 2.99 -41.34 0.60
C GLU A 519 3.86 -41.84 -0.55
N GLY A 520 5.16 -41.53 -0.52
CA GLY A 520 6.14 -42.04 -1.49
C GLY A 520 7.53 -41.43 -1.28
N PHE A 521 8.57 -42.23 -1.45
CA PHE A 521 9.96 -41.76 -1.47
C PHE A 521 10.31 -41.24 -2.87
N LYS A 522 11.53 -41.49 -3.36
CA LYS A 522 11.98 -41.01 -4.67
C LYS A 522 11.34 -41.85 -5.79
N ASP A 523 11.59 -41.43 -7.02
CA ASP A 523 11.23 -42.15 -8.24
C ASP A 523 11.62 -43.65 -8.12
N PRO A 524 10.68 -44.59 -8.37
CA PRO A 524 9.32 -44.40 -8.91
C PRO A 524 8.19 -44.29 -7.88
N THR A 525 8.47 -44.39 -6.58
CA THR A 525 7.43 -44.45 -5.53
C THR A 525 6.67 -43.13 -5.33
N ASN A 526 7.23 -41.98 -5.72
CA ASN A 526 6.50 -40.71 -5.79
C ASN A 526 5.47 -40.63 -6.93
N ARG A 527 5.48 -41.59 -7.86
CA ARG A 527 4.58 -41.69 -9.03
C ARG A 527 3.57 -42.85 -8.86
N ARG A 528 3.13 -43.10 -7.62
CA ARG A 528 2.07 -44.08 -7.33
C ARG A 528 0.74 -43.69 -8.01
N PRO A 529 -0.11 -44.67 -8.40
CA PRO A 529 -1.44 -44.38 -8.92
C PRO A 529 -2.30 -43.58 -7.94
N TYR A 530 -3.09 -42.64 -8.44
CA TYR A 530 -3.93 -41.80 -7.61
C TYR A 530 -4.97 -42.63 -6.84
N LYS A 531 -5.08 -42.35 -5.55
CA LYS A 531 -5.96 -43.09 -4.65
C LYS A 531 -7.38 -42.49 -4.63
N TRP A 532 -8.20 -42.85 -5.64
CA TRP A 532 -9.60 -42.40 -5.76
C TRP A 532 -10.51 -42.89 -4.61
N GLN A 533 -10.16 -43.97 -3.92
CA GLN A 533 -10.89 -44.48 -2.75
C GLN A 533 -9.97 -44.57 -1.52
N GLY A 534 -10.40 -44.01 -0.39
CA GLY A 534 -9.68 -44.10 0.89
C GLY A 534 -8.49 -43.13 1.04
N GLY A 535 -8.48 -42.02 0.29
CA GLY A 535 -7.59 -40.88 0.56
C GLY A 535 -8.00 -40.09 1.81
N ASP A 536 -7.17 -39.15 2.27
CA ASP A 536 -7.49 -38.32 3.43
C ASP A 536 -8.49 -37.20 3.06
N GLU A 537 -9.77 -37.43 3.36
CA GLU A 537 -10.86 -36.48 3.04
C GLU A 537 -10.78 -35.17 3.84
N GLU A 538 -10.24 -35.20 5.05
CA GLU A 538 -10.05 -33.99 5.87
C GLU A 538 -8.98 -33.09 5.25
N LEU A 539 -7.90 -33.67 4.72
CA LEU A 539 -6.90 -32.93 3.97
C LEU A 539 -7.48 -32.39 2.66
N ARG A 540 -8.27 -33.18 1.94
CA ARG A 540 -8.93 -32.74 0.71
C ARG A 540 -9.85 -31.54 0.95
N GLU A 541 -10.67 -31.59 2.00
CA GLU A 541 -11.56 -30.47 2.36
C GLU A 541 -10.78 -29.23 2.80
N PHE A 542 -9.66 -29.42 3.51
CA PHE A 542 -8.75 -28.33 3.85
C PHE A 542 -8.21 -27.64 2.59
N TYR A 543 -7.71 -28.41 1.60
CA TYR A 543 -7.26 -27.86 0.31
C TYR A 543 -8.39 -27.11 -0.42
N ARG A 544 -9.59 -27.69 -0.50
CA ARG A 544 -10.76 -27.02 -1.09
C ARG A 544 -11.04 -25.68 -0.41
N THR A 545 -10.97 -25.62 0.91
CA THR A 545 -11.22 -24.40 1.70
C THR A 545 -10.21 -23.30 1.38
N ILE A 546 -8.91 -23.61 1.42
CA ILE A 546 -7.85 -22.61 1.16
C ILE A 546 -7.78 -22.19 -0.31
N ILE A 547 -8.07 -23.11 -1.24
CA ILE A 547 -8.18 -22.82 -2.68
C ILE A 547 -9.35 -21.87 -2.92
N LYS A 548 -10.52 -22.15 -2.34
CA LYS A 548 -11.68 -21.26 -2.42
C LYS A 548 -11.36 -19.88 -1.86
N ALA A 549 -10.72 -19.82 -0.69
CA ALA A 549 -10.30 -18.54 -0.10
C ALA A 549 -9.39 -17.75 -1.05
N ARG A 550 -8.41 -18.39 -1.70
CA ARG A 550 -7.55 -17.74 -2.69
C ARG A 550 -8.34 -17.29 -3.93
N ASN A 551 -9.15 -18.15 -4.52
CA ASN A 551 -9.89 -17.87 -5.76
C ASN A 551 -10.90 -16.73 -5.60
N ASP A 552 -11.55 -16.62 -4.44
CA ASP A 552 -12.56 -15.60 -4.17
C ASP A 552 -11.96 -14.22 -3.82
N ASN A 553 -10.63 -14.13 -3.60
CA ASN A 553 -10.01 -12.92 -3.05
C ASN A 553 -8.72 -12.51 -3.79
N MET A 554 -8.79 -11.42 -4.56
CA MET A 554 -7.63 -10.86 -5.28
C MET A 554 -6.45 -10.53 -4.38
N ALA A 555 -6.67 -10.14 -3.12
CA ALA A 555 -5.60 -9.88 -2.17
C ALA A 555 -4.64 -11.07 -2.03
N LEU A 556 -5.15 -12.30 -2.00
CA LEU A 556 -4.32 -13.52 -1.91
C LEU A 556 -3.63 -13.89 -3.23
N GLN A 557 -4.09 -13.36 -4.36
CA GLN A 557 -3.51 -13.60 -5.68
C GLN A 557 -2.46 -12.54 -6.00
N THR A 558 -2.88 -11.29 -6.17
CA THR A 558 -2.06 -10.15 -6.65
C THR A 558 -1.97 -9.00 -5.64
N GLY A 559 -2.47 -9.16 -4.40
CA GLY A 559 -2.32 -8.17 -3.34
C GLY A 559 -0.88 -8.06 -2.82
N GLU A 560 -0.55 -6.91 -2.25
CA GLU A 560 0.74 -6.57 -1.66
C GLU A 560 1.13 -7.55 -0.54
N LEU A 561 2.41 -7.97 -0.53
CA LEU A 561 2.98 -8.79 0.53
C LEU A 561 3.66 -7.92 1.60
N LEU A 562 3.13 -7.95 2.82
CA LEU A 562 3.67 -7.25 3.99
C LEU A 562 4.19 -8.25 5.02
N SER A 563 5.47 -8.17 5.37
CA SER A 563 6.03 -8.96 6.48
C SER A 563 5.57 -8.36 7.81
N LEU A 564 5.03 -9.16 8.73
CA LEU A 564 4.51 -8.69 10.02
C LEU A 564 5.40 -9.11 11.20
N ASN A 565 5.68 -10.41 11.31
CA ASN A 565 6.47 -10.98 12.40
C ASN A 565 7.20 -12.23 11.91
N ALA A 566 8.45 -12.43 12.31
CA ALA A 566 9.24 -13.58 11.91
C ALA A 566 10.34 -13.84 12.94
N GLU A 567 10.08 -14.71 13.92
CA GLU A 567 11.00 -15.00 15.02
C GLU A 567 10.86 -16.45 15.51
N GLY A 568 11.98 -17.12 15.77
CA GLY A 568 11.98 -18.49 16.31
C GLY A 568 11.17 -19.48 15.47
N ASP A 569 10.04 -19.94 16.01
CA ASP A 569 9.10 -20.86 15.39
C ASP A 569 7.93 -20.16 14.66
N ILE A 570 7.87 -18.83 14.67
CA ILE A 570 6.76 -18.03 14.16
C ILE A 570 7.12 -17.34 12.84
N ILE A 571 6.19 -17.39 11.89
CA ILE A 571 6.15 -16.55 10.70
C ILE A 571 4.74 -15.97 10.56
N ALA A 572 4.66 -14.67 10.29
CA ALA A 572 3.42 -13.96 10.00
C ALA A 572 3.64 -12.93 8.87
N PHE A 573 2.74 -12.96 7.88
CA PHE A 573 2.70 -11.98 6.80
C PHE A 573 1.25 -11.65 6.42
N ALA A 574 1.06 -10.47 5.84
CA ALA A 574 -0.22 -10.04 5.30
C ALA A 574 -0.21 -9.97 3.77
N ARG A 575 -1.39 -10.19 3.19
CA ARG A 575 -1.72 -9.95 1.80
C ARG A 575 -2.81 -8.90 1.72
N VAL A 576 -2.54 -7.78 1.06
CA VAL A 576 -3.40 -6.59 1.13
C VAL A 576 -3.66 -6.00 -0.25
N VAL A 577 -4.93 -5.73 -0.53
CA VAL A 577 -5.36 -4.77 -1.55
C VAL A 577 -5.92 -3.56 -0.80
N ARG A 578 -5.33 -2.39 -1.04
CA ARG A 578 -5.73 -1.12 -0.47
C ARG A 578 -5.95 -0.11 -1.59
N SER A 579 -6.93 0.78 -1.43
CA SER A 579 -7.27 1.84 -2.41
C SER A 579 -7.92 1.38 -3.72
N GLY A 580 -8.36 0.12 -3.80
CA GLY A 580 -9.16 -0.40 -4.89
C GLY A 580 -8.35 -0.89 -6.09
N HIS A 581 -7.06 -1.18 -5.93
CA HIS A 581 -6.22 -1.78 -6.97
C HIS A 581 -5.15 -2.73 -6.38
N ASP A 582 -4.72 -3.70 -7.17
CA ASP A 582 -3.65 -4.63 -6.80
C ASP A 582 -2.24 -4.04 -7.03
N VAL A 583 -1.19 -4.85 -6.88
CA VAL A 583 0.21 -4.38 -7.06
C VAL A 583 0.57 -4.05 -8.50
N PHE A 584 -0.25 -4.45 -9.48
CA PHE A 584 -0.08 -4.14 -10.90
C PHE A 584 -0.93 -2.93 -11.32
N GLY A 585 -1.68 -2.34 -10.39
CA GLY A 585 -2.56 -1.20 -10.64
C GLY A 585 -3.89 -1.57 -11.29
N VAL A 586 -4.25 -2.86 -11.30
CA VAL A 586 -5.55 -3.35 -11.81
C VAL A 586 -6.61 -3.15 -10.73
N ASP A 587 -7.80 -2.66 -11.11
CA ASP A 587 -8.91 -2.48 -10.17
C ASP A 587 -9.21 -3.81 -9.43
N ALA A 588 -9.27 -3.74 -8.11
CA ALA A 588 -9.46 -4.90 -7.23
C ALA A 588 -10.20 -4.48 -5.95
N ASP A 589 -11.02 -5.35 -5.40
CA ASP A 589 -11.70 -5.08 -4.13
C ASP A 589 -10.69 -5.03 -2.99
N ASN A 590 -10.87 -4.05 -2.10
CA ASN A 590 -10.06 -3.94 -0.89
C ASN A 590 -10.23 -5.20 -0.04
N GLY A 591 -9.12 -5.71 0.48
CA GLY A 591 -9.12 -6.88 1.34
C GLY A 591 -7.78 -7.03 2.03
N ALA A 592 -7.80 -7.51 3.26
CA ALA A 592 -6.59 -7.80 4.02
C ALA A 592 -6.69 -9.20 4.63
N PHE A 593 -5.64 -9.98 4.45
CA PHE A 593 -5.52 -11.33 4.99
C PHE A 593 -4.20 -11.46 5.72
N ILE A 594 -4.20 -12.11 6.88
CA ILE A 594 -2.99 -12.38 7.66
C ILE A 594 -2.83 -13.89 7.77
N SER A 595 -1.69 -14.39 7.30
CA SER A 595 -1.29 -15.78 7.52
C SER A 595 -0.29 -15.83 8.67
N VAL A 596 -0.56 -16.69 9.67
CA VAL A 596 0.31 -16.89 10.84
C VAL A 596 0.60 -18.37 10.97
N PHE A 597 1.87 -18.73 11.19
CA PHE A 597 2.34 -20.11 11.28
C PHE A 597 3.13 -20.31 12.57
N ASN A 598 2.88 -21.43 13.24
CA ASN A 598 3.68 -21.93 14.35
C ASN A 598 4.16 -23.34 14.05
N ARG A 599 5.46 -23.49 13.78
CA ARG A 599 6.08 -24.78 13.50
C ARG A 599 6.47 -25.57 14.76
N SER A 600 6.35 -24.98 15.96
CA SER A 600 6.70 -25.66 17.20
C SER A 600 5.88 -26.93 17.35
N ARG A 601 6.51 -28.02 17.79
CA ARG A 601 5.82 -29.29 18.06
C ARG A 601 5.09 -29.32 19.39
N THR A 602 5.45 -28.42 20.30
CA THR A 602 5.04 -28.48 21.70
C THR A 602 4.60 -27.13 22.25
N GLU A 603 5.17 -26.02 21.77
CA GLU A 603 4.93 -24.71 22.33
C GLU A 603 3.78 -23.98 21.64
N SER A 604 2.92 -23.36 22.43
CA SER A 604 1.95 -22.38 21.95
C SER A 604 2.54 -20.98 22.10
N HIS A 605 2.26 -20.11 21.15
CA HIS A 605 2.72 -18.71 21.20
C HIS A 605 1.54 -17.74 21.11
N VAL A 606 1.68 -16.57 21.73
CA VAL A 606 0.87 -15.40 21.43
C VAL A 606 1.72 -14.50 20.54
N VAL A 607 1.26 -14.27 19.32
CA VAL A 607 1.97 -13.47 18.32
C VAL A 607 1.38 -12.07 18.30
N HIS A 608 2.21 -11.08 18.60
CA HIS A 608 1.83 -9.67 18.56
C HIS A 608 2.13 -9.11 17.16
N LEU A 609 1.10 -8.59 16.49
CA LEU A 609 1.18 -8.07 15.13
C LEU A 609 0.85 -6.58 15.11
N ASP A 610 1.74 -5.77 14.52
CA ASP A 610 1.44 -4.38 14.16
C ASP A 610 0.86 -4.35 12.73
N ILE A 611 -0.38 -3.89 12.64
CA ILE A 611 -1.20 -3.79 11.43
C ILE A 611 -1.72 -2.36 11.22
N SER A 612 -1.24 -1.39 12.01
CA SER A 612 -1.67 0.01 12.01
C SER A 612 -1.51 0.73 10.67
N ASP A 613 -0.69 0.18 9.78
CA ASP A 613 -0.46 0.69 8.43
C ASP A 613 -1.49 0.23 7.38
N PHE A 614 -2.35 -0.77 7.68
CA PHE A 614 -3.31 -1.28 6.69
C PHE A 614 -4.67 -1.78 7.20
N ALA A 615 -4.83 -2.13 8.48
CA ALA A 615 -6.13 -2.56 9.02
C ALA A 615 -6.36 -2.18 10.50
N ASP A 616 -7.62 -1.92 10.85
CA ASP A 616 -8.11 -1.81 12.23
C ASP A 616 -9.57 -2.25 12.26
N GLY A 617 -9.93 -3.21 13.12
CA GLY A 617 -11.25 -3.83 13.17
C GLY A 617 -11.20 -5.30 13.60
N GLN A 618 -12.07 -6.13 13.02
CA GLN A 618 -12.16 -7.54 13.38
C GLN A 618 -11.53 -8.45 12.32
N PHE A 619 -11.06 -9.60 12.77
CA PHE A 619 -10.45 -10.64 11.94
C PHE A 619 -11.11 -11.99 12.22
N VAL A 620 -11.53 -12.67 11.16
CA VAL A 620 -12.16 -13.99 11.24
C VAL A 620 -11.20 -15.05 10.71
N ASP A 621 -11.02 -16.13 11.47
CA ASP A 621 -10.21 -17.27 11.04
C ASP A 621 -10.98 -18.11 10.01
N MET A 622 -10.43 -18.18 8.80
CA MET A 622 -11.00 -18.91 7.67
C MET A 622 -10.68 -20.41 7.71
N VAL A 623 -9.71 -20.82 8.54
CA VAL A 623 -9.27 -22.22 8.67
C VAL A 623 -9.13 -22.60 10.14
N PRO A 624 -10.24 -22.59 10.90
CA PRO A 624 -10.18 -22.85 12.33
C PRO A 624 -9.64 -24.23 12.66
N VAL A 625 -8.92 -24.30 13.77
CA VAL A 625 -8.51 -25.59 14.35
C VAL A 625 -9.76 -26.37 14.73
N ALA A 626 -9.82 -27.64 14.33
CA ALA A 626 -10.97 -28.50 14.60
C ALA A 626 -11.34 -28.51 16.10
N GLY A 627 -12.60 -28.18 16.41
CA GLY A 627 -13.11 -28.12 17.78
C GLY A 627 -12.94 -26.77 18.50
N GLU A 628 -12.29 -25.78 17.88
CA GLU A 628 -12.18 -24.43 18.43
C GLU A 628 -13.39 -23.57 18.02
N LYS A 629 -13.97 -22.80 18.96
CA LYS A 629 -14.96 -21.76 18.63
C LYS A 629 -14.22 -20.53 18.10
N THR A 630 -14.57 -20.08 16.90
CA THR A 630 -13.99 -18.88 16.29
C THR A 630 -14.79 -17.63 16.64
N GLU A 631 -14.41 -17.00 17.75
CA GLU A 631 -14.77 -15.60 17.96
C GLU A 631 -13.85 -14.70 17.11
N PRO A 632 -14.36 -13.62 16.49
CA PRO A 632 -13.53 -12.68 15.76
C PRO A 632 -12.45 -12.07 16.67
N LEU A 633 -11.22 -11.99 16.17
CA LEU A 633 -10.13 -11.29 16.85
C LEU A 633 -10.25 -9.79 16.59
N LEU A 634 -10.31 -8.98 17.64
CA LEU A 634 -10.38 -7.51 17.51
C LEU A 634 -8.99 -6.91 17.62
N SER A 635 -8.62 -6.05 16.69
CA SER A 635 -7.46 -5.20 16.86
C SER A 635 -7.76 -4.03 17.78
N HIS A 636 -6.72 -3.53 18.44
CA HIS A 636 -6.76 -2.31 19.21
C HIS A 636 -5.58 -1.43 18.83
N ARG A 637 -5.85 -0.22 18.32
CA ARG A 637 -4.82 0.73 17.83
C ARG A 637 -3.91 0.10 16.77
N GLY A 638 -4.49 -0.68 15.85
CA GLY A 638 -3.71 -1.39 14.84
C GLY A 638 -2.76 -2.46 15.41
N LYS A 639 -2.98 -2.93 16.64
CA LYS A 639 -2.28 -4.10 17.20
C LYS A 639 -3.23 -5.28 17.29
N LEU A 640 -2.77 -6.46 16.87
CA LEU A 640 -3.55 -7.70 16.88
C LEU A 640 -2.75 -8.81 17.58
N ASP A 641 -3.37 -9.43 18.58
CA ASP A 641 -2.78 -10.57 19.30
C ASP A 641 -3.40 -11.88 18.81
N VAL A 642 -2.55 -12.80 18.35
CA VAL A 642 -2.99 -14.07 17.76
C VAL A 642 -2.43 -15.25 18.55
N LYS A 643 -3.31 -16.10 19.08
CA LYS A 643 -2.90 -17.34 19.76
C LYS A 643 -2.66 -18.45 18.73
N MET A 644 -1.45 -18.98 18.73
CA MET A 644 -0.99 -20.01 17.81
C MET A 644 -0.64 -21.31 18.56
N PRO A 645 -1.49 -22.34 18.47
CA PRO A 645 -1.16 -23.69 18.96
C PRO A 645 0.04 -24.30 18.21
N PRO A 646 0.64 -25.39 18.74
CA PRO A 646 1.70 -26.13 18.05
C PRO A 646 1.25 -26.64 16.67
N LEU A 647 2.17 -26.74 15.72
CA LEU A 647 1.96 -27.27 14.36
C LEU A 647 0.70 -26.74 13.66
N THR A 648 0.43 -25.45 13.78
CA THR A 648 -0.80 -24.82 13.27
C THR A 648 -0.49 -23.63 12.39
N GLY A 649 -1.26 -23.48 11.30
CA GLY A 649 -1.35 -22.26 10.52
C GLY A 649 -2.77 -21.69 10.59
N ARG A 650 -2.91 -20.37 10.68
CA ARG A 650 -4.20 -19.66 10.63
C ARG A 650 -4.24 -18.70 9.45
N LEU A 651 -5.44 -18.49 8.89
CA LEU A 651 -5.70 -17.48 7.85
C LEU A 651 -6.79 -16.53 8.35
N LEU A 652 -6.36 -15.35 8.80
CA LEU A 652 -7.24 -14.35 9.36
C LEU A 652 -7.68 -13.39 8.25
N ARG A 653 -8.97 -13.33 7.97
CA ARG A 653 -9.57 -12.37 7.02
C ARG A 653 -10.04 -11.14 7.78
N TYR A 654 -9.62 -9.97 7.32
CA TYR A 654 -10.15 -8.70 7.81
C TYR A 654 -11.62 -8.56 7.42
N GLU A 655 -12.46 -8.23 8.39
CA GLU A 655 -13.82 -7.80 8.16
C GLU A 655 -14.00 -6.41 8.78
N PRO A 656 -14.43 -5.40 8.01
CA PRO A 656 -14.78 -4.12 8.58
C PRO A 656 -16.00 -4.31 9.50
N LEU A 657 -15.98 -3.65 10.66
CA LEU A 657 -17.14 -3.63 11.54
C LEU A 657 -18.33 -2.96 10.83
N PRO A 658 -19.59 -3.35 11.15
CA PRO A 658 -20.76 -2.67 10.61
C PRO A 658 -20.69 -1.16 10.86
N ARG A 659 -20.85 -0.37 9.79
CA ARG A 659 -20.77 1.08 9.87
C ARG A 659 -21.86 1.65 10.78
N LYS A 660 -21.44 2.57 11.65
CA LYS A 660 -22.30 3.36 12.55
C LYS A 660 -22.56 4.76 12.02
N TYR A 661 -21.68 5.30 11.18
CA TYR A 661 -21.74 6.67 10.69
C TYR A 661 -21.88 6.74 9.16
N GLU A 662 -22.69 7.69 8.70
CA GLU A 662 -22.76 8.01 7.27
C GLU A 662 -21.43 8.60 6.79
N ARG A 663 -21.01 8.22 5.58
CA ARG A 663 -19.79 8.75 4.99
C ARG A 663 -20.10 9.97 4.14
N ALA A 664 -19.26 10.98 4.26
CA ALA A 664 -19.31 12.17 3.44
C ALA A 664 -17.91 12.56 2.94
N ALA A 665 -17.88 13.48 1.98
CA ALA A 665 -16.68 14.20 1.56
C ALA A 665 -16.93 15.71 1.54
N GLY A 666 -15.87 16.49 1.71
CA GLY A 666 -15.93 17.94 1.73
C GLY A 666 -14.67 18.63 1.24
N ILE A 667 -14.74 19.96 1.15
CA ILE A 667 -13.60 20.81 0.80
C ILE A 667 -13.36 21.85 1.88
N LEU A 668 -12.09 22.05 2.22
CA LEU A 668 -11.62 23.16 3.04
C LEU A 668 -11.29 24.36 2.13
N LEU A 669 -12.06 25.44 2.28
CA LEU A 669 -11.82 26.71 1.59
C LEU A 669 -12.39 27.86 2.42
N HIS A 670 -11.53 28.74 2.95
CA HIS A 670 -12.03 29.90 3.69
C HIS A 670 -12.68 30.91 2.72
N PRO A 671 -13.78 31.61 3.07
CA PRO A 671 -14.48 32.51 2.15
C PRO A 671 -13.61 33.65 1.63
N THR A 672 -12.57 34.08 2.35
CA THR A 672 -11.62 35.09 1.87
C THR A 672 -10.89 34.67 0.60
N SER A 673 -10.75 33.36 0.38
CA SER A 673 -10.05 32.76 -0.76
C SER A 673 -10.96 32.59 -1.98
N LEU A 674 -12.25 32.89 -1.89
CA LEU A 674 -13.13 32.93 -3.06
C LEU A 674 -12.70 34.07 -4.01
N PRO A 675 -12.92 33.91 -5.32
CA PRO A 675 -12.65 35.00 -6.24
C PRO A 675 -13.61 36.17 -5.97
N SER A 676 -13.12 37.40 -6.05
CA SER A 676 -13.95 38.59 -5.97
C SER A 676 -13.31 39.74 -6.72
N LYS A 677 -14.15 40.57 -7.35
CA LYS A 677 -13.72 41.81 -8.00
C LYS A 677 -13.30 42.89 -6.97
N TYR A 678 -13.57 42.67 -5.69
CA TYR A 678 -13.29 43.58 -4.57
C TYR A 678 -11.96 43.29 -3.85
N GLY A 679 -11.15 42.34 -4.35
CA GLY A 679 -9.80 42.04 -3.84
C GLY A 679 -9.72 41.02 -2.72
N ILE A 680 -10.85 40.63 -2.12
CA ILE A 680 -10.98 39.52 -1.16
C ILE A 680 -12.31 38.82 -1.42
N GLY A 681 -12.34 37.49 -1.27
CA GLY A 681 -13.58 36.74 -1.32
C GLY A 681 -14.59 37.21 -0.25
N ASP A 682 -15.86 37.17 -0.61
CA ASP A 682 -16.98 37.70 0.17
C ASP A 682 -18.19 36.75 0.11
N LEU A 683 -19.25 37.10 0.83
CA LEU A 683 -20.49 36.32 0.93
C LEU A 683 -21.44 36.57 -0.27
N GLY A 684 -20.90 37.08 -1.38
CA GLY A 684 -21.64 37.39 -2.60
C GLY A 684 -21.73 36.19 -3.56
N LYS A 685 -22.00 36.49 -4.82
CA LYS A 685 -22.31 35.50 -5.88
C LYS A 685 -21.35 34.30 -5.95
N GLU A 686 -20.06 34.51 -5.77
CA GLU A 686 -19.06 33.44 -5.89
C GLU A 686 -19.14 32.43 -4.73
N ALA A 687 -19.62 32.82 -3.54
CA ALA A 687 -19.89 31.89 -2.46
C ALA A 687 -21.08 30.96 -2.77
N TYR A 688 -22.16 31.48 -3.35
CA TYR A 688 -23.30 30.68 -3.80
C TYR A 688 -22.90 29.74 -4.93
N ARG A 689 -22.09 30.23 -5.88
CA ARG A 689 -21.55 29.42 -6.97
C ARG A 689 -20.64 28.31 -6.45
N PHE A 690 -19.85 28.56 -5.41
CA PHE A 690 -19.05 27.54 -4.76
C PHE A 690 -19.92 26.46 -4.09
N VAL A 691 -20.99 26.85 -3.40
CA VAL A 691 -21.99 25.90 -2.87
C VAL A 691 -22.61 25.04 -3.98
N ASP A 692 -22.98 25.64 -5.11
CA ASP A 692 -23.50 24.90 -6.26
C ASP A 692 -22.47 23.91 -6.81
N PHE A 693 -21.20 24.32 -6.93
CA PHE A 693 -20.10 23.45 -7.30
C PHE A 693 -19.96 22.25 -6.33
N LEU A 694 -20.04 22.46 -5.02
CA LEU A 694 -19.95 21.37 -4.03
C LEU A 694 -21.10 20.36 -4.22
N ALA A 695 -22.32 20.85 -4.40
CA ALA A 695 -23.50 20.01 -4.63
C ALA A 695 -23.40 19.25 -5.96
N GLU A 696 -22.91 19.90 -7.02
CA GLU A 696 -22.63 19.28 -8.31
C GLU A 696 -21.49 18.26 -8.24
N ALA A 697 -20.50 18.44 -7.37
CA ALA A 697 -19.43 17.46 -7.15
C ALA A 697 -19.89 16.26 -6.29
N GLY A 698 -21.11 16.31 -5.72
CA GLY A 698 -21.61 15.29 -4.78
C GLY A 698 -20.95 15.36 -3.40
N LEU A 699 -20.34 16.50 -3.06
CA LEU A 699 -19.77 16.77 -1.74
C LEU A 699 -20.89 17.20 -0.78
N LYS A 700 -20.67 17.05 0.53
CA LYS A 700 -21.67 17.36 1.56
C LYS A 700 -21.21 18.40 2.58
N VAL A 701 -19.91 18.68 2.64
CA VAL A 701 -19.34 19.57 3.67
C VAL A 701 -18.48 20.66 3.05
N TRP A 702 -18.74 21.90 3.43
CA TRP A 702 -17.85 23.03 3.22
C TRP A 702 -17.20 23.40 4.55
N GLN A 703 -15.89 23.14 4.69
CA GLN A 703 -15.16 23.58 5.86
C GLN A 703 -14.55 24.96 5.66
N ILE A 704 -14.65 25.77 6.71
CA ILE A 704 -14.12 27.12 6.78
C ILE A 704 -13.28 27.28 8.05
N LEU A 705 -12.35 28.24 8.03
CA LEU A 705 -11.63 28.72 9.21
C LEU A 705 -12.54 29.67 10.04
N PRO A 706 -12.12 30.10 11.26
CA PRO A 706 -12.91 31.01 12.08
C PRO A 706 -13.34 32.28 11.33
N LEU A 707 -14.59 32.71 11.53
CA LEU A 707 -15.17 33.86 10.82
C LEU A 707 -15.00 35.19 11.57
N GLY A 708 -14.18 35.21 12.62
CA GLY A 708 -13.96 36.41 13.43
C GLY A 708 -13.26 37.54 12.66
N PRO A 709 -13.43 38.81 13.07
CA PRO A 709 -12.61 39.90 12.58
C PRO A 709 -11.12 39.58 12.74
N VAL A 710 -10.29 40.04 11.82
CA VAL A 710 -8.84 39.80 11.86
C VAL A 710 -8.08 41.05 12.27
N GLY A 711 -7.04 40.87 13.08
CA GLY A 711 -6.15 41.94 13.58
C GLY A 711 -4.77 41.93 12.91
N PHE A 712 -3.73 42.16 13.72
CA PHE A 712 -2.34 42.07 13.27
C PHE A 712 -2.03 40.67 12.72
N GLY A 713 -1.30 40.59 11.59
CA GLY A 713 -0.98 39.32 10.92
C GLY A 713 -2.16 38.66 10.18
N TYR A 714 -3.36 39.23 10.23
CA TYR A 714 -4.58 38.76 9.54
C TYR A 714 -5.05 37.35 9.90
N SER A 715 -4.61 36.81 11.05
CA SER A 715 -4.96 35.45 11.47
C SER A 715 -6.42 35.33 11.92
N PRO A 716 -7.21 34.40 11.35
CA PRO A 716 -8.54 34.06 11.85
C PRO A 716 -8.54 33.53 13.30
N TYR A 717 -7.42 32.96 13.75
CA TYR A 717 -7.27 32.39 15.09
C TYR A 717 -6.95 33.44 16.17
N GLN A 718 -6.70 34.70 15.77
CA GLN A 718 -6.44 35.82 16.68
C GLN A 718 -7.49 36.92 16.50
N SER A 719 -8.75 36.56 16.73
CA SER A 719 -9.87 37.50 16.61
C SER A 719 -10.01 38.41 17.84
N PRO A 720 -10.34 39.70 17.67
CA PRO A 720 -10.69 40.61 18.77
C PRO A 720 -12.10 40.34 19.33
N SER A 721 -12.83 39.36 18.78
CA SER A 721 -14.05 38.84 19.40
C SER A 721 -14.33 37.38 19.04
N ALA A 722 -14.81 36.60 20.00
CA ALA A 722 -15.30 35.24 19.81
C ALA A 722 -16.69 35.15 19.17
N PHE A 723 -17.40 36.29 19.04
CA PHE A 723 -18.79 36.35 18.57
C PHE A 723 -18.98 37.12 17.26
N ALA A 724 -18.22 38.20 17.06
CA ALA A 724 -18.34 39.05 15.89
C ALA A 724 -17.93 38.31 14.60
N GLY A 725 -18.50 38.73 13.48
CA GLY A 725 -18.13 38.29 12.14
C GLY A 725 -17.16 39.25 11.44
N ASN A 726 -16.38 38.71 10.50
CA ASN A 726 -15.36 39.45 9.77
C ASN A 726 -15.99 40.45 8.78
N PRO A 727 -15.83 41.77 8.98
CA PRO A 727 -16.38 42.78 8.07
C PRO A 727 -15.87 42.66 6.63
N LEU A 728 -14.69 42.05 6.43
CA LEU A 728 -14.10 41.91 5.11
C LEU A 728 -14.85 40.90 4.23
N LEU A 729 -15.68 40.05 4.81
CA LEU A 729 -16.49 39.08 4.07
C LEU A 729 -17.80 39.67 3.54
N ILE A 730 -18.21 40.86 3.99
CA ILE A 730 -19.46 41.48 3.54
C ILE A 730 -19.37 41.78 2.04
N ASP A 731 -20.35 41.30 1.29
CA ASP A 731 -20.54 41.61 -0.13
C ASP A 731 -20.97 43.07 -0.32
N VAL A 732 -20.29 43.74 -1.24
CA VAL A 732 -20.53 45.14 -1.61
C VAL A 732 -21.62 45.25 -2.67
N ASP A 733 -21.86 44.21 -3.47
CA ASP A 733 -22.94 44.21 -4.48
C ASP A 733 -24.32 44.30 -3.80
N GLU A 734 -24.58 43.58 -2.71
CA GLU A 734 -25.85 43.72 -1.95
C GLU A 734 -26.06 45.16 -1.41
N LEU A 735 -24.99 45.91 -1.12
CA LEU A 735 -25.11 47.32 -0.71
C LEU A 735 -25.53 48.25 -1.87
N LEU A 736 -25.11 47.91 -3.10
CA LEU A 736 -25.55 48.59 -4.33
C LEU A 736 -27.02 48.28 -4.62
N GLU A 737 -27.44 47.03 -4.45
CA GLU A 737 -28.83 46.58 -4.64
C GLU A 737 -29.80 47.31 -3.70
N HIS A 738 -29.39 47.55 -2.45
CA HIS A 738 -30.15 48.35 -1.49
C HIS A 738 -30.07 49.87 -1.72
N GLY A 739 -29.27 50.34 -2.68
CA GLY A 739 -29.08 51.76 -2.97
C GLY A 739 -28.38 52.54 -1.86
N TRP A 740 -27.65 51.87 -0.95
CA TRP A 740 -26.94 52.52 0.15
C TRP A 740 -25.61 53.13 -0.27
N ILE A 741 -25.04 52.64 -1.36
CA ILE A 741 -23.87 53.19 -2.04
C ILE A 741 -24.12 53.24 -3.55
N THR A 742 -23.39 54.09 -4.26
CA THR A 742 -23.48 54.19 -5.74
C THR A 742 -22.40 53.35 -6.44
N ALA A 743 -22.61 53.02 -7.72
CA ALA A 743 -21.61 52.28 -8.51
C ALA A 743 -20.23 52.98 -8.57
N THR A 744 -20.23 54.32 -8.56
CA THR A 744 -19.00 55.13 -8.51
C THR A 744 -18.28 54.97 -7.18
N GLU A 745 -19.02 54.88 -6.06
CA GLU A 745 -18.45 54.70 -4.72
C GLU A 745 -17.97 53.27 -4.48
N ALA A 746 -18.59 52.28 -5.14
CA ALA A 746 -18.15 50.88 -5.13
C ALA A 746 -16.99 50.58 -6.10
N ARG A 747 -16.50 51.59 -6.84
CA ARG A 747 -15.41 51.40 -7.81
C ARG A 747 -14.10 51.09 -7.09
N VAL A 748 -13.56 49.89 -7.33
CA VAL A 748 -12.26 49.47 -6.80
C VAL A 748 -11.15 50.21 -7.54
N PRO A 749 -10.26 50.94 -6.86
CA PRO A 749 -9.18 51.68 -7.50
C PRO A 749 -8.04 50.77 -7.99
N TYR A 750 -8.12 49.47 -7.73
CA TYR A 750 -7.15 48.46 -8.11
C TYR A 750 -7.90 47.25 -8.69
N ALA A 751 -7.47 46.75 -9.85
CA ALA A 751 -7.93 45.47 -10.38
C ALA A 751 -6.82 44.45 -10.12
N SER A 752 -6.87 43.74 -9.00
CA SER A 752 -5.89 42.68 -8.79
C SER A 752 -6.30 41.43 -9.56
N LYS A 753 -5.43 40.95 -10.45
CA LYS A 753 -5.50 39.61 -11.04
C LYS A 753 -4.62 38.60 -10.28
N SER A 754 -4.06 38.98 -9.12
CA SER A 754 -3.22 38.09 -8.32
C SER A 754 -4.04 37.09 -7.53
N SER A 755 -3.47 35.91 -7.30
CA SER A 755 -3.98 34.90 -6.36
C SER A 755 -3.65 35.22 -4.89
N PHE A 756 -3.50 36.51 -4.58
CA PHE A 756 -3.10 37.00 -3.25
C PHE A 756 -3.86 38.26 -2.86
N ILE A 757 -4.37 38.27 -1.64
CA ILE A 757 -5.13 39.36 -1.03
C ILE A 757 -4.17 40.48 -0.58
N ASP A 758 -4.48 41.71 -0.98
CA ASP A 758 -3.90 42.93 -0.43
C ASP A 758 -4.82 43.47 0.67
N PHE A 759 -4.63 42.97 1.91
CA PHE A 759 -5.50 43.28 3.04
C PHE A 759 -5.59 44.79 3.32
N GLU A 760 -4.50 45.55 3.20
CA GLU A 760 -4.52 46.99 3.47
C GLU A 760 -5.44 47.75 2.50
N ARG A 761 -5.33 47.45 1.20
CA ARG A 761 -6.19 48.06 0.17
C ARG A 761 -7.64 47.63 0.34
N VAL A 762 -7.88 46.36 0.64
CA VAL A 762 -9.22 45.81 0.86
C VAL A 762 -9.88 46.45 2.08
N ILE A 763 -9.18 46.50 3.23
CA ILE A 763 -9.68 47.12 4.47
C ILE A 763 -10.02 48.58 4.22
N SER A 764 -9.13 49.33 3.57
CA SER A 764 -9.34 50.76 3.26
C SER A 764 -10.56 50.98 2.35
N PHE A 765 -10.71 50.14 1.32
CA PHE A 765 -11.83 50.19 0.37
C PHE A 765 -13.17 49.83 1.03
N LYS A 766 -13.26 48.65 1.65
CA LYS A 766 -14.52 48.18 2.27
C LYS A 766 -14.96 49.10 3.41
N LYS A 767 -14.04 49.63 4.22
CA LYS A 767 -14.34 50.62 5.27
C LYS A 767 -14.96 51.90 4.71
N LYS A 768 -14.53 52.39 3.54
CA LYS A 768 -15.14 53.55 2.88
C LYS A 768 -16.57 53.23 2.43
N CYS A 769 -16.78 52.05 1.85
CA CYS A 769 -18.10 51.59 1.41
C CYS A 769 -19.08 51.49 2.59
N PHE A 770 -18.68 50.85 3.68
CA PHE A 770 -19.54 50.66 4.85
C PHE A 770 -19.88 51.98 5.55
N LYS A 771 -18.95 52.93 5.63
CA LYS A 771 -19.24 54.27 6.18
C LYS A 771 -20.30 55.02 5.36
N LYS A 772 -20.22 54.91 4.03
CA LYS A 772 -21.22 55.48 3.13
C LYS A 772 -22.56 54.77 3.28
N ALA A 773 -22.54 53.44 3.31
CA ALA A 773 -23.74 52.63 3.51
C ALA A 773 -24.44 52.96 4.84
N TRP A 774 -23.69 53.14 5.92
CA TRP A 774 -24.21 53.55 7.23
C TRP A 774 -24.89 54.93 7.17
N ALA A 775 -24.22 55.92 6.59
CA ALA A 775 -24.80 57.26 6.45
C ALA A 775 -26.09 57.28 5.61
N SER A 776 -26.18 56.41 4.59
CA SER A 776 -27.39 56.22 3.80
C SER A 776 -28.47 55.46 4.57
N PHE A 777 -28.10 54.40 5.29
CA PHE A 777 -29.00 53.59 6.11
C PHE A 777 -29.66 54.42 7.20
N GLN A 778 -28.92 55.29 7.89
CA GLN A 778 -29.45 56.20 8.91
C GLN A 778 -30.51 57.17 8.35
N LYS A 779 -30.45 57.48 7.06
CA LYS A 779 -31.43 58.35 6.36
C LYS A 779 -32.53 57.55 5.66
N SER A 780 -32.40 56.22 5.62
CA SER A 780 -33.34 55.34 4.95
C SER A 780 -34.70 55.36 5.63
N LYS A 781 -35.78 55.35 4.83
CA LYS A 781 -37.16 55.19 5.30
C LYS A 781 -37.65 53.74 5.22
N ASP A 782 -36.73 52.79 4.99
CA ASP A 782 -37.02 51.36 4.95
C ASP A 782 -37.29 50.85 6.37
N VAL A 783 -38.58 50.85 6.76
CA VAL A 783 -39.05 50.45 8.09
C VAL A 783 -38.74 48.99 8.38
N GLU A 784 -38.78 48.12 7.36
CA GLU A 784 -38.50 46.71 7.52
C GLU A 784 -37.02 46.49 7.85
N MET A 785 -36.12 47.13 7.11
CA MET A 785 -34.69 46.98 7.36
C MET A 785 -34.26 47.59 8.70
N GLN A 786 -34.85 48.72 9.10
CA GLN A 786 -34.64 49.31 10.42
C GLN A 786 -35.13 48.36 11.53
N GLY A 787 -36.28 47.72 11.34
CA GLY A 787 -36.80 46.70 12.26
C GLY A 787 -35.89 45.48 12.38
N GLN A 788 -35.37 44.96 11.26
CA GLN A 788 -34.42 43.85 11.25
C GLN A 788 -33.10 44.20 11.98
N PHE A 789 -32.58 45.42 11.76
CA PHE A 789 -31.38 45.91 12.43
C PHE A 789 -31.59 46.01 13.95
N GLN A 790 -32.72 46.57 14.39
CA GLN A 790 -33.04 46.68 15.82
C GLN A 790 -33.22 45.30 16.46
N ALA A 791 -33.94 44.38 15.79
CA ALA A 791 -34.12 43.02 16.28
C ALA A 791 -32.78 42.26 16.40
N PHE A 792 -31.86 42.45 15.44
CA PHE A 792 -30.52 41.89 15.53
C PHE A 792 -29.74 42.46 16.73
N CYS A 793 -29.81 43.78 16.94
CA CYS A 793 -29.15 44.43 18.06
C CYS A 793 -29.66 43.90 19.41
N GLU A 794 -30.98 43.77 19.56
CA GLU A 794 -31.61 43.23 20.78
C GLU A 794 -31.24 41.75 21.01
N ALA A 795 -31.31 40.92 19.96
CA ALA A 795 -31.00 39.50 20.05
C ALA A 795 -29.50 39.21 20.32
N SER A 796 -28.62 40.17 20.02
CA SER A 796 -27.16 40.05 20.14
C SER A 796 -26.56 40.93 21.22
N ALA A 797 -27.37 41.68 21.98
CA ALA A 797 -26.93 42.70 22.93
C ALA A 797 -25.87 42.20 23.93
N SER A 798 -25.99 40.95 24.37
CA SER A 798 -25.10 40.32 25.36
C SER A 798 -23.63 40.23 24.96
N TRP A 799 -23.30 40.43 23.68
CA TRP A 799 -21.92 40.47 23.18
C TRP A 799 -21.69 41.67 22.26
N LEU A 800 -22.71 42.08 21.51
CA LEU A 800 -22.61 43.11 20.49
C LEU A 800 -22.34 44.50 21.09
N ASP A 801 -22.93 44.81 22.25
CA ASP A 801 -22.74 46.10 22.91
C ASP A 801 -21.29 46.28 23.38
N ASP A 802 -20.74 45.26 24.03
CA ASP A 802 -19.34 45.23 24.47
C ASP A 802 -18.38 45.24 23.28
N TYR A 803 -18.64 44.45 22.24
CA TYR A 803 -17.82 44.45 21.03
C TYR A 803 -17.83 45.80 20.31
N ALA A 804 -19.00 46.41 20.12
CA ALA A 804 -19.12 47.67 19.41
C ALA A 804 -18.45 48.81 20.18
N LEU A 805 -18.58 48.83 21.52
CA LEU A 805 -17.87 49.79 22.36
C LEU A 805 -16.37 49.55 22.36
N PHE A 806 -15.92 48.29 22.43
CA PHE A 806 -14.51 47.92 22.35
C PHE A 806 -13.88 48.33 21.01
N ASP A 807 -14.53 48.03 19.88
CA ASP A 807 -14.04 48.38 18.54
C ASP A 807 -13.99 49.90 18.33
N ALA A 808 -14.97 50.64 18.86
CA ALA A 808 -14.95 52.10 18.84
C ALA A 808 -13.82 52.67 19.73
N ALA A 809 -13.70 52.19 20.97
CA ALA A 809 -12.67 52.62 21.92
C ALA A 809 -11.26 52.32 21.42
N LYS A 810 -11.05 51.14 20.83
CA LYS A 810 -9.76 50.74 20.27
C LYS A 810 -9.27 51.72 19.19
N LYS A 811 -10.18 52.25 18.37
CA LYS A 811 -9.85 53.27 17.36
C LYS A 811 -9.51 54.61 18.01
N GLU A 812 -10.27 55.03 19.03
CA GLU A 812 -10.00 56.26 19.79
C GLU A 812 -8.61 56.24 20.43
N TYR A 813 -8.25 55.10 21.04
CA TYR A 813 -6.96 54.91 21.71
C TYR A 813 -5.87 54.40 20.76
N LYS A 814 -5.91 54.78 19.47
CA LYS A 814 -4.86 54.52 18.46
C LYS A 814 -4.46 53.03 18.31
N ASN A 815 -5.43 52.13 18.41
CA ASN A 815 -5.30 50.67 18.35
C ASN A 815 -4.42 50.07 19.46
N LYS A 816 -4.23 50.77 20.57
CA LYS A 816 -3.61 50.18 21.77
C LYS A 816 -4.48 49.06 22.34
N PRO A 817 -3.87 48.01 22.92
CA PRO A 817 -4.62 46.97 23.59
C PRO A 817 -5.37 47.51 24.79
N TRP A 818 -6.47 46.86 25.18
CA TRP A 818 -7.36 47.39 26.22
C TRP A 818 -6.69 47.57 27.59
N TYR A 819 -5.69 46.76 27.92
CA TYR A 819 -4.92 46.86 29.16
C TYR A 819 -3.93 48.04 29.17
N GLU A 820 -3.81 48.80 28.07
CA GLU A 820 -3.10 50.09 28.02
C GLU A 820 -4.04 51.32 28.01
N TRP A 821 -5.35 51.10 28.13
CA TRP A 821 -6.34 52.19 28.19
C TRP A 821 -6.34 52.88 29.58
N PRO A 822 -7.01 54.03 29.73
CA PRO A 822 -7.20 54.64 31.05
C PRO A 822 -7.72 53.65 32.10
N GLU A 823 -7.19 53.70 33.32
CA GLU A 823 -7.43 52.71 34.39
C GLU A 823 -8.93 52.48 34.69
N ASN A 824 -9.75 53.52 34.61
CA ASN A 824 -11.20 53.43 34.80
C ASN A 824 -11.92 52.66 33.68
N LEU A 825 -11.37 52.62 32.47
CA LEU A 825 -11.87 51.81 31.35
C LEU A 825 -11.34 50.38 31.40
N VAL A 826 -10.10 50.19 31.83
CA VAL A 826 -9.52 48.86 32.12
C VAL A 826 -10.38 48.16 33.18
N ARG A 827 -10.70 48.85 34.28
CA ARG A 827 -11.57 48.34 35.36
C ARG A 827 -13.06 48.39 35.04
N ARG A 828 -13.45 48.87 33.85
CA ARG A 828 -14.84 48.93 33.39
C ARG A 828 -15.78 49.65 34.37
N ASP A 829 -15.35 50.78 34.92
CA ASP A 829 -16.21 51.63 35.76
C ASP A 829 -17.48 52.02 34.99
N SER A 830 -18.65 51.79 35.59
CA SER A 830 -19.93 51.92 34.90
C SER A 830 -20.19 53.34 34.39
N LYS A 831 -19.78 54.37 35.14
CA LYS A 831 -19.93 55.78 34.71
C LYS A 831 -18.95 56.10 33.58
N ALA A 832 -17.73 55.59 33.64
CA ALA A 832 -16.75 55.75 32.58
C ALA A 832 -17.21 55.09 31.26
N LEU A 833 -17.77 53.88 31.33
CA LEU A 833 -18.32 53.18 30.17
C LEU A 833 -19.54 53.89 29.58
N GLN A 834 -20.49 54.35 30.42
CA GLN A 834 -21.65 55.11 29.94
C GLN A 834 -21.23 56.41 29.26
N LYS A 835 -20.26 57.13 29.83
CA LYS A 835 -19.71 58.36 29.24
C LYS A 835 -19.02 58.07 27.90
N LEU A 836 -18.24 56.99 27.83
CA LEU A 836 -17.56 56.57 26.60
C LEU A 836 -18.58 56.15 25.52
N ALA A 837 -19.59 55.36 25.89
CA ALA A 837 -20.64 54.91 24.97
C ALA A 837 -21.44 56.08 24.41
N ALA A 838 -21.81 57.06 25.24
CA ALA A 838 -22.48 58.28 24.80
C ALA A 838 -21.57 59.15 23.89
N HIS A 839 -20.28 59.25 24.22
CA HIS A 839 -19.31 59.96 23.39
C HIS A 839 -19.10 59.29 22.03
N MET A 840 -19.22 57.96 21.97
CA MET A 840 -18.97 57.13 20.80
C MET A 840 -20.23 56.59 20.12
N GLU A 841 -21.41 57.18 20.37
CA GLU A 841 -22.71 56.66 19.92
C GLU A 841 -22.73 56.36 18.41
N GLU A 842 -22.21 57.29 17.57
CA GLU A 842 -22.14 57.11 16.12
C GLU A 842 -21.21 55.94 15.72
N ALA A 843 -20.05 55.82 16.38
CA ALA A 843 -19.07 54.78 16.10
C ALA A 843 -19.55 53.39 16.56
N VAL A 844 -20.24 53.33 17.71
CA VAL A 844 -20.90 52.13 18.22
C VAL A 844 -22.03 51.70 17.28
N GLY A 845 -22.88 52.64 16.85
CA GLY A 845 -23.95 52.37 15.87
C GLY A 845 -23.40 51.83 14.56
N TYR A 846 -22.32 52.43 14.04
CA TYR A 846 -21.62 51.94 12.85
C TYR A 846 -21.09 50.51 13.03
N ALA A 847 -20.45 50.20 14.15
CA ALA A 847 -19.92 48.85 14.42
C ALA A 847 -21.06 47.81 14.48
N LYS A 848 -22.19 48.16 15.13
CA LYS A 848 -23.40 47.31 15.16
C LYS A 848 -23.96 47.07 13.76
N PHE A 849 -24.04 48.11 12.94
CA PHE A 849 -24.54 48.01 11.57
C PHE A 849 -23.68 47.09 10.70
N VAL A 850 -22.36 47.18 10.82
CA VAL A 850 -21.44 46.30 10.09
C VAL A 850 -21.66 44.82 10.49
N GLN A 851 -21.85 44.55 11.78
CA GLN A 851 -22.15 43.19 12.24
C GLN A 851 -23.53 42.69 11.78
N PHE A 852 -24.53 43.58 11.71
CA PHE A 852 -25.83 43.26 11.14
C PHE A 852 -25.73 42.85 9.66
N LEU A 853 -24.96 43.60 8.86
CA LEU A 853 -24.73 43.27 7.45
C LEU A 853 -24.09 41.89 7.29
N PHE A 854 -23.04 41.62 8.06
CA PHE A 854 -22.40 40.30 8.06
C PHE A 854 -23.39 39.20 8.43
N HIS A 855 -24.12 39.37 9.54
CA HIS A 855 -25.05 38.37 10.04
C HIS A 855 -26.13 38.04 9.01
N LYS A 856 -26.74 39.08 8.41
CA LYS A 856 -27.79 38.91 7.39
C LYS A 856 -27.29 38.14 6.18
N GLN A 857 -26.13 38.51 5.63
CA GLN A 857 -25.56 37.84 4.46
C GLN A 857 -25.12 36.41 4.78
N TRP A 858 -24.51 36.18 5.94
CA TRP A 858 -24.07 34.85 6.36
C TRP A 858 -25.23 33.89 6.58
N VAL A 859 -26.27 34.30 7.32
CA VAL A 859 -27.46 33.47 7.55
C VAL A 859 -28.16 33.11 6.23
N LYS A 860 -28.20 34.04 5.28
CA LYS A 860 -28.76 33.80 3.93
C LYS A 860 -27.94 32.74 3.18
N LEU A 861 -26.60 32.85 3.18
CA LEU A 861 -25.71 31.88 2.54
C LEU A 861 -25.76 30.51 3.22
N HIS A 862 -25.74 30.47 4.55
CA HIS A 862 -25.84 29.24 5.34
C HIS A 862 -27.16 28.50 5.05
N LYS A 863 -28.28 29.21 5.01
CA LYS A 863 -29.57 28.64 4.59
C LYS A 863 -29.54 28.11 3.16
N TYR A 864 -28.87 28.81 2.24
CA TYR A 864 -28.71 28.34 0.87
C TYR A 864 -27.89 27.05 0.78
N ALA A 865 -26.74 26.99 1.46
CA ALA A 865 -25.91 25.79 1.56
C ALA A 865 -26.73 24.58 2.04
N ASN A 866 -27.47 24.76 3.13
CA ASN A 866 -28.35 23.72 3.66
C ASN A 866 -29.46 23.31 2.67
N SER A 867 -30.04 24.24 1.92
CA SER A 867 -31.05 23.93 0.89
C SER A 867 -30.49 23.09 -0.27
N LYS A 868 -29.16 23.12 -0.46
CA LYS A 868 -28.42 22.31 -1.44
C LYS A 868 -27.85 21.02 -0.85
N GLY A 869 -28.12 20.74 0.42
CA GLY A 869 -27.59 19.58 1.13
C GLY A 869 -26.11 19.70 1.52
N ILE A 870 -25.59 20.93 1.59
CA ILE A 870 -24.21 21.24 2.01
C ILE A 870 -24.23 21.76 3.44
N LYS A 871 -23.61 21.02 4.36
CA LYS A 871 -23.33 21.46 5.73
C LYS A 871 -22.09 22.33 5.74
N ILE A 872 -22.11 23.42 6.51
CA ILE A 872 -20.93 24.25 6.77
C ILE A 872 -20.28 23.78 8.07
N MET A 873 -19.00 23.41 7.98
CA MET A 873 -18.17 23.09 9.12
C MET A 873 -17.33 24.31 9.50
N GLY A 874 -17.68 24.90 10.64
CA GLY A 874 -16.93 25.98 11.26
C GLY A 874 -15.71 25.51 12.03
N ASP A 875 -15.00 26.48 12.56
CA ASP A 875 -13.80 26.27 13.35
C ASP A 875 -13.77 27.26 14.52
N MET A 876 -13.42 26.77 15.70
CA MET A 876 -13.39 27.50 16.95
C MET A 876 -12.06 27.26 17.67
N PRO A 877 -11.18 28.27 17.78
CA PRO A 877 -10.01 28.19 18.67
C PRO A 877 -10.47 28.03 20.11
N ILE A 878 -9.87 27.09 20.87
CA ILE A 878 -10.19 26.95 22.29
C ILE A 878 -9.90 28.27 23.02
N PHE A 879 -8.70 28.82 22.88
CA PHE A 879 -8.28 30.08 23.51
C PHE A 879 -8.66 31.29 22.66
N ILE A 880 -8.85 32.44 23.30
CA ILE A 880 -9.21 33.70 22.64
C ILE A 880 -8.07 34.71 22.74
N SER A 881 -8.06 35.73 21.89
CA SER A 881 -7.00 36.75 21.95
C SER A 881 -7.12 37.57 23.24
N HIS A 882 -5.98 37.88 23.88
CA HIS A 882 -5.94 38.73 25.07
C HIS A 882 -6.56 40.10 24.79
N ASP A 883 -6.20 40.71 23.66
CA ASP A 883 -6.70 42.00 23.24
C ASP A 883 -8.03 41.88 22.46
N SER A 884 -9.05 41.41 23.18
CA SER A 884 -10.40 41.18 22.67
C SER A 884 -11.49 41.78 23.57
N ALA A 885 -12.66 42.02 22.98
CA ALA A 885 -13.84 42.47 23.71
C ALA A 885 -14.27 41.46 24.78
N ASP A 886 -14.09 40.17 24.51
CA ASP A 886 -14.44 39.06 25.39
C ASP A 886 -13.63 39.06 26.68
N VAL A 887 -12.30 39.17 26.58
CA VAL A 887 -11.43 39.24 27.77
C VAL A 887 -11.66 40.55 28.51
N TRP A 888 -11.74 41.67 27.80
CA TRP A 888 -11.99 42.97 28.42
C TRP A 888 -13.30 42.97 29.23
N ALA A 889 -14.40 42.44 28.67
CA ALA A 889 -15.71 42.46 29.30
C ALA A 889 -15.92 41.40 30.39
N ASN A 890 -15.15 40.30 30.37
CA ASN A 890 -15.32 39.16 31.27
C ASN A 890 -14.02 38.79 32.00
N GLN A 891 -13.25 39.79 32.45
CA GLN A 891 -11.91 39.61 33.03
C GLN A 891 -11.87 38.56 34.15
N GLN A 892 -12.94 38.41 34.94
CA GLN A 892 -13.03 37.44 36.04
C GLN A 892 -13.00 35.97 35.59
N LEU A 893 -13.16 35.70 34.29
CA LEU A 893 -13.15 34.35 33.71
C LEU A 893 -11.76 33.94 33.19
N PHE A 894 -10.76 34.81 33.32
CA PHE A 894 -9.40 34.62 32.80
C PHE A 894 -8.37 34.81 33.91
N ASP A 895 -7.22 34.15 33.78
CA ASP A 895 -6.11 34.30 34.72
C ASP A 895 -5.28 35.56 34.39
N LEU A 896 -5.73 36.70 34.93
CA LEU A 896 -5.15 38.02 34.69
C LEU A 896 -4.58 38.64 35.98
N ASN A 897 -3.55 39.46 35.80
CA ASN A 897 -3.05 40.37 36.82
C ASN A 897 -4.04 41.53 37.06
N PRO A 898 -3.97 42.24 38.21
CA PRO A 898 -4.85 43.37 38.51
C PRO A 898 -4.78 44.55 37.52
N ASP A 899 -3.70 44.64 36.73
CA ASP A 899 -3.50 45.65 35.67
C ASP A 899 -4.08 45.21 34.31
N GLY A 900 -4.67 44.01 34.23
CA GLY A 900 -5.25 43.44 33.01
C GLY A 900 -4.25 42.67 32.14
N THR A 901 -2.97 42.61 32.51
CA THR A 901 -1.99 41.75 31.82
C THR A 901 -2.24 40.26 32.14
N ALA A 902 -1.86 39.34 31.25
CA ALA A 902 -2.03 37.91 31.49
C ALA A 902 -1.07 37.44 32.60
N ASN A 903 -1.61 36.77 33.63
CA ASN A 903 -0.79 36.13 34.67
C ASN A 903 -0.18 34.83 34.12
N THR A 904 -1.00 34.02 33.46
CA THR A 904 -0.56 32.87 32.69
C THR A 904 -1.12 32.88 31.27
N VAL A 905 -0.40 32.25 30.36
CA VAL A 905 -0.73 32.18 28.94
C VAL A 905 -0.73 30.74 28.42
N ALA A 906 -1.41 30.55 27.30
CA ALA A 906 -1.47 29.29 26.58
C ALA A 906 -0.24 29.05 25.70
N GLY A 907 0.07 27.77 25.55
CA GLY A 907 1.09 27.28 24.64
C GLY A 907 1.05 25.77 24.56
N VAL A 908 2.12 25.20 24.02
CA VAL A 908 2.41 23.76 24.04
C VAL A 908 3.87 23.52 24.41
N PRO A 909 4.19 22.41 25.09
CA PRO A 909 5.57 22.06 25.42
C PRO A 909 6.40 21.82 24.15
N PRO A 910 7.74 21.73 24.27
CA PRO A 910 8.58 21.24 23.19
C PRO A 910 8.09 19.93 22.59
N ASP A 911 8.02 19.89 21.26
CA ASP A 911 7.55 18.75 20.49
C ASP A 911 8.36 18.61 19.18
N TYR A 912 7.93 17.71 18.29
CA TYR A 912 8.58 17.48 17.01
C TYR A 912 8.45 18.66 16.03
N PHE A 913 7.56 19.63 16.28
CA PHE A 913 7.46 20.87 15.51
C PHE A 913 8.38 21.96 16.04
N SER A 914 8.58 22.04 17.36
CA SER A 914 9.36 23.11 17.98
C SER A 914 10.15 22.62 19.19
N ALA A 915 11.47 22.75 19.10
CA ALA A 915 12.39 22.47 20.22
C ALA A 915 12.16 23.37 21.45
N THR A 916 11.48 24.51 21.31
CA THR A 916 11.15 25.43 22.40
C THR A 916 9.68 25.41 22.79
N GLY A 917 8.90 24.50 22.20
CA GLY A 917 7.44 24.54 22.24
C GLY A 917 6.89 25.76 21.49
N GLN A 918 5.61 26.04 21.68
CA GLN A 918 4.97 27.20 21.07
C GLN A 918 4.29 28.03 22.15
N LEU A 919 4.68 29.30 22.26
CA LEU A 919 4.05 30.25 23.17
C LEU A 919 3.04 31.07 22.37
N TRP A 920 1.74 30.86 22.63
CA TRP A 920 0.69 31.51 21.85
C TRP A 920 0.28 32.87 22.44
N GLY A 921 0.50 33.06 23.75
CA GLY A 921 0.25 34.34 24.43
C GLY A 921 -1.24 34.63 24.70
N ASN A 922 -2.14 33.71 24.38
CA ASN A 922 -3.55 33.80 24.77
C ASN A 922 -3.68 33.64 26.30
N PRO A 923 -4.54 34.41 26.99
CA PRO A 923 -4.75 34.24 28.42
C PRO A 923 -5.43 32.90 28.71
N GLN A 924 -5.04 32.26 29.81
CA GLN A 924 -5.69 31.04 30.27
C GLN A 924 -7.08 31.33 30.86
N TYR A 925 -7.97 30.35 30.77
CA TYR A 925 -9.27 30.41 31.42
C TYR A 925 -9.15 30.06 32.91
N ASP A 926 -9.86 30.79 33.76
CA ASP A 926 -10.16 30.31 35.11
C ASP A 926 -11.38 29.38 35.05
N TRP A 927 -11.12 28.10 34.77
CA TRP A 927 -12.16 27.08 34.67
C TRP A 927 -13.01 26.94 35.94
N LYS A 928 -12.46 27.27 37.11
CA LYS A 928 -13.22 27.24 38.38
C LYS A 928 -14.17 28.43 38.48
N ALA A 929 -13.75 29.61 38.04
CA ALA A 929 -14.63 30.77 37.93
C ALA A 929 -15.76 30.51 36.92
N MET A 930 -15.41 29.93 35.76
CA MET A 930 -16.41 29.56 34.74
C MET A 930 -17.40 28.51 35.25
N GLU A 931 -16.94 27.50 35.99
CA GLU A 931 -17.81 26.48 36.59
C GLU A 931 -18.82 27.10 37.58
N LYS A 932 -18.38 28.06 38.41
CA LYS A 932 -19.26 28.79 39.34
C LYS A 932 -20.35 29.59 38.62
N GLU A 933 -20.07 30.07 37.41
CA GLU A 933 -21.05 30.73 36.55
C GLU A 933 -21.77 29.75 35.59
N ASP A 934 -21.73 28.44 35.88
CA ASP A 934 -22.38 27.38 35.06
C ASP A 934 -21.99 27.50 33.57
N TYR A 935 -20.72 27.82 33.33
CA TYR A 935 -20.10 28.00 32.02
C TYR A 935 -20.86 28.98 31.11
N SER A 936 -21.48 30.02 31.68
CA SER A 936 -22.40 30.92 30.96
C SER A 936 -21.82 31.53 29.68
N TRP A 937 -20.54 31.93 29.69
CA TRP A 937 -19.85 32.49 28.53
C TRP A 937 -19.68 31.45 27.42
N TRP A 938 -19.24 30.23 27.74
CA TRP A 938 -19.12 29.13 26.79
C TRP A 938 -20.48 28.72 26.21
N LYS A 939 -21.54 28.66 27.02
CA LYS A 939 -22.92 28.42 26.55
C LYS A 939 -23.33 29.46 25.51
N ARG A 940 -23.06 30.75 25.76
CA ARG A 940 -23.31 31.83 24.78
C ARG A 940 -22.49 31.62 23.50
N ARG A 941 -21.20 31.30 23.63
CA ARG A 941 -20.28 31.08 22.49
C ARG A 941 -20.77 29.95 21.58
N PHE A 942 -21.08 28.78 22.15
CA PHE A 942 -21.63 27.65 21.40
C PHE A 942 -22.99 27.97 20.79
N ARG A 943 -23.89 28.66 21.51
CA ARG A 943 -25.19 29.07 20.95
C ARG A 943 -25.03 30.00 19.74
N ASN A 944 -24.05 30.91 19.78
CA ASN A 944 -23.76 31.77 18.63
C ASN A 944 -23.21 30.95 17.46
N LEU A 945 -22.25 30.06 17.70
CA LEU A 945 -21.67 29.20 16.66
C LEU A 945 -22.71 28.28 16.02
N HIS A 946 -23.60 27.68 16.81
CA HIS A 946 -24.70 26.83 16.32
C HIS A 946 -25.68 27.58 15.40
N ARG A 947 -25.70 28.91 15.43
CA ARG A 947 -26.47 29.73 14.46
C ARG A 947 -25.72 30.00 13.17
N LEU A 948 -24.39 29.85 13.18
CA LEU A 948 -23.53 30.19 12.05
C LEU A 948 -23.12 28.96 11.24
N VAL A 949 -23.01 27.80 11.87
CA VAL A 949 -22.48 26.58 11.23
C VAL A 949 -23.22 25.34 11.72
N ASP A 950 -23.18 24.28 10.91
CA ASP A 950 -23.83 22.99 11.20
C ASP A 950 -22.92 22.05 11.99
N ILE A 951 -21.60 22.16 11.77
CA ILE A 951 -20.56 21.35 12.43
C ILE A 951 -19.51 22.30 13.01
N VAL A 952 -18.98 22.03 14.21
CA VAL A 952 -17.88 22.83 14.81
C VAL A 952 -16.64 21.99 15.02
N ARG A 953 -15.55 22.34 14.35
CA ARG A 953 -14.19 21.95 14.75
C ARG A 953 -13.80 22.75 15.99
N ILE A 954 -13.36 22.04 17.03
CA ILE A 954 -12.72 22.64 18.20
C ILE A 954 -11.23 22.44 18.05
N ASP A 955 -10.52 23.53 17.79
CA ASP A 955 -9.06 23.55 17.69
C ASP A 955 -8.43 23.41 19.09
N HIS A 956 -7.39 22.59 19.19
CA HIS A 956 -6.73 22.20 20.43
C HIS A 956 -7.68 21.59 21.47
N PHE A 957 -8.51 20.62 21.03
CA PHE A 957 -9.51 19.95 21.88
C PHE A 957 -8.90 19.35 23.16
N ARG A 958 -7.64 18.91 23.09
CA ARG A 958 -6.93 18.37 24.25
C ARG A 958 -6.92 19.32 25.46
N GLY A 959 -7.00 20.64 25.22
CA GLY A 959 -7.11 21.67 26.25
C GLY A 959 -8.29 21.50 27.23
N PHE A 960 -9.34 20.79 26.83
CA PHE A 960 -10.48 20.47 27.70
C PHE A 960 -10.18 19.31 28.67
N GLU A 961 -9.23 18.44 28.35
CA GLU A 961 -8.73 17.40 29.27
C GLU A 961 -7.58 17.96 30.11
N SER A 962 -6.59 18.54 29.44
CA SER A 962 -5.45 19.21 30.07
C SER A 962 -4.89 20.31 29.17
N TYR A 963 -4.38 21.39 29.72
CA TYR A 963 -3.75 22.48 28.97
C TYR A 963 -2.38 22.81 29.53
N TRP A 964 -1.49 23.31 28.66
CA TRP A 964 -0.14 23.71 29.05
C TRP A 964 -0.14 25.18 29.47
N GLU A 965 0.10 25.40 30.76
CA GLU A 965 0.11 26.71 31.41
C GLU A 965 1.54 27.24 31.44
N VAL A 966 1.77 28.44 30.91
CA VAL A 966 3.07 29.12 30.90
C VAL A 966 2.96 30.47 31.60
N ASP A 967 4.01 30.91 32.29
CA ASP A 967 4.09 32.24 32.90
C ASP A 967 3.89 33.35 31.84
N GLY A 968 3.05 34.35 32.13
CA GLY A 968 2.70 35.41 31.18
C GLY A 968 3.85 36.32 30.75
N LYS A 969 5.00 36.29 31.43
CA LYS A 969 6.23 37.02 31.08
C LYS A 969 7.27 36.14 30.41
N ALA A 970 7.01 34.84 30.24
CA ALA A 970 7.96 33.94 29.59
C ALA A 970 8.14 34.31 28.11
N GLU A 971 9.37 34.13 27.61
CA GLU A 971 9.67 34.28 26.18
C GLU A 971 9.52 32.96 25.41
N THR A 972 9.41 31.83 26.10
CA THR A 972 9.28 30.48 25.52
C THR A 972 8.31 29.61 26.31
N ALA A 973 7.84 28.52 25.72
CA ALA A 973 6.88 27.60 26.34
C ALA A 973 7.54 26.43 27.11
N ILE A 974 8.87 26.37 27.18
CA ILE A 974 9.62 25.24 27.78
C ILE A 974 9.25 25.02 29.25
N ASN A 975 9.16 26.10 30.02
CA ASN A 975 9.00 26.04 31.48
C ASN A 975 7.52 26.05 31.93
N GLY A 976 6.60 25.56 31.10
CA GLY A 976 5.21 25.43 31.48
C GLY A 976 4.90 24.15 32.28
N HIS A 977 3.64 23.98 32.64
CA HIS A 977 3.14 22.79 33.34
C HIS A 977 1.75 22.37 32.84
N TRP A 978 1.47 21.06 32.85
CA TRP A 978 0.14 20.55 32.52
C TRP A 978 -0.85 20.82 33.66
N ARG A 979 -1.98 21.45 33.33
CA ARG A 979 -3.14 21.64 34.20
C ARG A 979 -4.32 20.85 33.68
N LYS A 980 -5.21 20.37 34.57
CA LYS A 980 -6.46 19.72 34.14
C LYS A 980 -7.48 20.75 33.67
N GLY A 981 -8.09 20.47 32.52
CA GLY A 981 -9.25 21.18 32.01
C GLY A 981 -10.56 20.67 32.63
N PRO A 982 -11.72 21.15 32.14
CA PRO A 982 -13.02 20.87 32.74
C PRO A 982 -13.60 19.48 32.35
N GLY A 983 -13.01 18.78 31.39
CA GLY A 983 -13.34 17.40 31.02
C GLY A 983 -14.76 17.16 30.52
N LYS A 984 -15.27 15.95 30.72
CA LYS A 984 -16.56 15.46 30.20
C LYS A 984 -17.77 16.23 30.74
N ALA A 985 -17.72 16.64 32.01
CA ALA A 985 -18.82 17.36 32.66
C ALA A 985 -19.18 18.66 31.93
N PHE A 986 -18.17 19.37 31.41
CA PHE A 986 -18.38 20.55 30.58
C PHE A 986 -19.20 20.24 29.32
N PHE A 987 -18.82 19.21 28.56
CA PHE A 987 -19.53 18.85 27.34
C PHE A 987 -20.95 18.35 27.60
N ASP A 988 -21.20 17.69 28.73
CA ASP A 988 -22.56 17.31 29.14
C ASP A 988 -23.44 18.53 29.41
N ILE A 989 -22.88 19.57 30.04
CA ILE A 989 -23.58 20.85 30.27
C ILE A 989 -23.85 21.56 28.95
N ILE A 990 -22.87 21.63 28.06
CA ILE A 990 -23.04 22.26 26.75
C ILE A 990 -24.10 21.51 25.93
N LYS A 991 -24.03 20.18 25.87
CA LYS A 991 -25.02 19.33 25.18
C LYS A 991 -26.43 19.55 25.71
N LYS A 992 -26.61 19.67 27.03
CA LYS A 992 -27.91 19.96 27.64
C LYS A 992 -28.47 21.33 27.23
N GLU A 993 -27.61 22.31 27.00
CA GLU A 993 -28.00 23.68 26.66
C GLU A 993 -28.31 23.87 25.16
N ILE A 994 -27.48 23.32 24.27
CA ILE A 994 -27.56 23.59 22.82
C ILE A 994 -28.17 22.44 22.01
N GLY A 995 -28.30 21.23 22.59
CA GLY A 995 -28.75 20.02 21.89
C GLY A 995 -27.61 19.23 21.25
N ASP A 996 -27.96 18.36 20.29
CA ASP A 996 -27.03 17.49 19.56
C ASP A 996 -26.29 18.26 18.46
N MET A 997 -25.41 19.20 18.85
CA MET A 997 -24.51 19.87 17.93
C MET A 997 -23.39 18.92 17.48
N GLU A 998 -23.13 18.84 16.17
CA GLU A 998 -22.01 18.05 15.65
C GLU A 998 -20.68 18.75 15.95
N ILE A 999 -19.85 18.13 16.79
CA ILE A 999 -18.53 18.63 17.18
C ILE A 999 -17.47 17.70 16.62
N VAL A 1000 -16.36 18.28 16.14
CA VAL A 1000 -15.14 17.59 15.70
C VAL A 1000 -14.01 18.00 16.62
N ALA A 1001 -13.31 17.01 17.18
CA ALA A 1001 -12.14 17.25 18.02
C ALA A 1001 -10.88 17.33 17.16
N GLU A 1002 -10.19 18.48 17.21
CA GLU A 1002 -8.80 18.56 16.75
C GLU A 1002 -7.91 17.88 17.80
N ASP A 1003 -7.39 16.71 17.44
CA ASP A 1003 -6.59 15.83 18.30
C ASP A 1003 -5.26 15.46 17.61
N LEU A 1004 -4.62 16.43 16.98
CA LEU A 1004 -3.28 16.26 16.39
C LEU A 1004 -2.20 16.48 17.45
N GLY A 1005 -0.98 16.02 17.15
CA GLY A 1005 0.15 16.07 18.07
C GLY A 1005 0.19 14.88 19.03
N ILE A 1006 0.93 15.02 20.13
CA ILE A 1006 1.05 13.97 21.16
C ILE A 1006 -0.20 14.02 22.03
N ILE A 1007 -1.07 13.03 21.86
CA ILE A 1007 -2.35 12.87 22.57
C ILE A 1007 -2.22 11.74 23.59
N THR A 1008 -2.77 11.94 24.79
CA THR A 1008 -2.77 10.93 25.86
C THR A 1008 -4.04 10.08 25.82
N ASP A 1009 -4.00 8.90 26.46
CA ASP A 1009 -5.14 7.99 26.55
C ASP A 1009 -6.38 8.68 27.15
N GLU A 1010 -6.20 9.63 28.07
CA GLU A 1010 -7.29 10.39 28.69
C GLU A 1010 -7.99 11.34 27.71
N VAL A 1011 -7.26 11.93 26.76
CA VAL A 1011 -7.85 12.81 25.74
C VAL A 1011 -8.68 11.97 24.75
N GLU A 1012 -8.17 10.79 24.35
CA GLU A 1012 -8.93 9.87 23.51
C GLU A 1012 -10.19 9.37 24.22
N ALA A 1013 -10.08 8.99 25.50
CA ALA A 1013 -11.22 8.59 26.32
C ALA A 1013 -12.26 9.72 26.45
N LEU A 1014 -11.82 10.97 26.61
CA LEU A 1014 -12.71 12.13 26.60
C LEU A 1014 -13.44 12.26 25.26
N ARG A 1015 -12.70 12.25 24.14
CA ARG A 1015 -13.24 12.32 22.78
C ARG A 1015 -14.28 11.22 22.53
N GLU A 1016 -13.94 9.98 22.86
CA GLU A 1016 -14.79 8.80 22.66
C GLU A 1016 -16.04 8.83 23.55
N SER A 1017 -15.91 9.21 24.82
CA SER A 1017 -17.04 9.35 25.74
C SER A 1017 -18.02 10.44 25.31
N CYS A 1018 -17.54 11.45 24.57
CA CYS A 1018 -18.36 12.48 23.93
C CYS A 1018 -18.92 12.05 22.56
N GLY A 1019 -18.40 10.97 21.96
CA GLY A 1019 -18.75 10.51 20.62
C GLY A 1019 -18.21 11.39 19.49
N PHE A 1020 -17.25 12.27 19.77
CA PHE A 1020 -16.70 13.20 18.77
C PHE A 1020 -15.71 12.48 17.84
N PRO A 1021 -15.74 12.73 16.52
CA PRO A 1021 -14.68 12.27 15.64
C PRO A 1021 -13.39 13.04 15.90
N GLY A 1022 -12.26 12.32 15.81
CA GLY A 1022 -10.92 12.92 15.75
C GLY A 1022 -10.51 13.31 14.34
N MET A 1023 -9.34 13.91 14.20
CA MET A 1023 -8.70 14.27 12.93
C MET A 1023 -7.53 13.35 12.63
N LYS A 1024 -7.34 13.06 11.33
CA LYS A 1024 -6.17 12.36 10.80
C LYS A 1024 -5.68 13.08 9.56
N VAL A 1025 -4.40 13.45 9.52
CA VAL A 1025 -3.82 14.24 8.45
C VAL A 1025 -2.74 13.40 7.77
N LEU A 1026 -2.93 13.10 6.48
CA LEU A 1026 -2.04 12.21 5.73
C LEU A 1026 -0.57 12.70 5.74
N HIS A 1027 -0.35 14.02 5.66
CA HIS A 1027 1.00 14.60 5.76
C HIS A 1027 1.74 14.25 7.05
N PHE A 1028 1.03 13.90 8.14
CA PHE A 1028 1.63 13.52 9.43
C PHE A 1028 1.66 12.00 9.63
N THR A 1029 0.69 11.28 9.08
CA THR A 1029 0.58 9.83 9.30
C THR A 1029 1.43 9.01 8.35
N LEU A 1030 1.84 9.56 7.20
CA LEU A 1030 2.65 8.85 6.21
C LEU A 1030 4.15 8.93 6.53
N HIS A 1031 4.58 8.11 7.48
CA HIS A 1031 5.98 7.88 7.83
C HIS A 1031 6.26 6.38 7.89
N PHE A 1032 7.54 6.00 7.91
CA PHE A 1032 7.92 4.60 8.12
C PHE A 1032 7.64 4.19 9.57
N ASN A 1033 6.91 3.10 9.77
CA ASN A 1033 6.77 2.48 11.08
C ASN A 1033 8.07 1.76 11.50
N GLU A 1034 8.08 1.16 12.70
CA GLU A 1034 9.26 0.46 13.24
C GLU A 1034 9.74 -0.69 12.35
N GLN A 1035 8.86 -1.26 11.51
CA GLN A 1035 9.19 -2.33 10.55
C GLN A 1035 9.56 -1.79 9.16
N GLY A 1036 9.70 -0.47 8.99
CA GLY A 1036 10.05 0.16 7.72
C GLY A 1036 8.92 0.11 6.67
N ARG A 1037 7.67 -0.09 7.10
CA ARG A 1037 6.47 -0.06 6.23
C ARG A 1037 5.80 1.30 6.30
N MET A 1038 5.06 1.64 5.25
CA MET A 1038 4.28 2.87 5.16
C MET A 1038 2.84 2.56 4.81
N GLY A 1039 1.93 3.29 5.47
CA GLY A 1039 0.49 3.15 5.30
C GLY A 1039 -0.21 3.89 6.42
N PHE A 1040 -1.53 3.77 6.48
CA PHE A 1040 -2.36 4.43 7.49
C PHE A 1040 -3.76 3.82 7.52
N VAL A 1041 -4.34 3.77 8.72
CA VAL A 1041 -5.74 3.40 8.94
C VAL A 1041 -6.46 4.52 9.67
N ALA A 1042 -7.58 4.98 9.11
CA ALA A 1042 -8.46 5.93 9.77
C ALA A 1042 -9.56 5.19 10.54
N PRO A 1043 -9.73 5.43 11.85
CA PRO A 1043 -10.91 4.96 12.57
C PRO A 1043 -12.20 5.48 11.94
N GLU A 1044 -13.28 4.71 12.02
CA GLU A 1044 -14.57 5.12 11.42
C GLU A 1044 -15.04 6.50 11.93
N ASN A 1045 -15.01 6.70 13.25
CA ASN A 1045 -15.35 7.98 13.87
C ASN A 1045 -14.17 8.95 13.80
N SER A 1046 -13.74 9.31 12.60
CA SER A 1046 -12.69 10.30 12.36
C SER A 1046 -12.92 11.07 11.06
N ILE A 1047 -12.13 12.13 10.88
CA ILE A 1047 -12.09 12.95 9.69
C ILE A 1047 -10.67 12.91 9.12
N VAL A 1048 -10.56 12.45 7.88
CA VAL A 1048 -9.27 12.39 7.18
C VAL A 1048 -9.06 13.64 6.32
N TYR A 1049 -7.84 14.17 6.36
CA TYR A 1049 -7.37 15.29 5.56
C TYR A 1049 -6.13 14.88 4.77
N THR A 1050 -5.94 15.42 3.56
CA THR A 1050 -4.61 15.42 2.93
C THR A 1050 -3.66 16.27 3.78
N GLY A 1051 -3.98 17.56 3.87
CA GLY A 1051 -3.39 18.55 4.76
C GLY A 1051 -4.46 19.48 5.32
N THR A 1052 -4.12 20.23 6.36
CA THR A 1052 -4.93 21.32 6.93
C THR A 1052 -4.48 22.69 6.36
N HIS A 1053 -5.00 23.78 6.91
CA HIS A 1053 -4.56 25.14 6.54
C HIS A 1053 -3.14 25.49 7.02
N ASP A 1054 -2.63 24.81 8.05
CA ASP A 1054 -1.27 24.98 8.58
C ASP A 1054 -0.23 24.17 7.81
N ASN A 1055 -0.68 23.18 7.04
CA ASN A 1055 0.18 22.37 6.21
C ASN A 1055 0.54 23.11 4.92
N ASN A 1056 1.65 22.68 4.31
CA ASN A 1056 1.92 22.98 2.92
C ASN A 1056 0.85 22.31 2.03
N THR A 1057 0.71 22.73 0.77
CA THR A 1057 -0.12 21.96 -0.17
C THR A 1057 0.49 20.57 -0.35
N THR A 1058 -0.26 19.58 -0.79
CA THR A 1058 0.28 18.22 -0.96
C THR A 1058 1.45 18.19 -1.97
N VAL A 1059 1.39 19.00 -3.03
CA VAL A 1059 2.50 19.16 -3.98
C VAL A 1059 3.71 19.85 -3.32
N GLY A 1060 3.49 20.89 -2.50
CA GLY A 1060 4.55 21.57 -1.77
C GLY A 1060 5.22 20.67 -0.73
N TRP A 1061 4.41 20.02 0.11
CA TRP A 1061 4.81 19.03 1.11
C TRP A 1061 5.65 17.93 0.47
N TYR A 1062 5.14 17.31 -0.60
CA TYR A 1062 5.86 16.25 -1.29
C TYR A 1062 7.19 16.75 -1.86
N LYS A 1063 7.30 17.99 -2.35
CA LYS A 1063 8.57 18.49 -2.92
C LYS A 1063 9.59 18.95 -1.89
N ARG A 1064 9.15 19.47 -0.74
CA ARG A 1064 9.98 20.30 0.15
C ARG A 1064 10.05 19.82 1.58
N ASP A 1065 8.98 19.20 2.08
CA ASP A 1065 8.83 18.95 3.52
C ASP A 1065 9.23 17.51 3.90
N ILE A 1066 9.23 16.58 2.94
CA ILE A 1066 9.65 15.19 3.14
C ILE A 1066 10.94 14.84 2.38
N ASP A 1067 11.72 13.94 2.97
CA ASP A 1067 12.97 13.46 2.39
C ASP A 1067 12.76 12.57 1.16
N ASP A 1068 13.84 12.35 0.42
CA ASP A 1068 13.80 11.68 -0.86
C ASP A 1068 13.30 10.21 -0.75
N ALA A 1069 13.56 9.56 0.39
CA ALA A 1069 13.13 8.19 0.69
C ALA A 1069 11.62 8.09 0.98
N THR A 1070 11.12 9.00 1.82
CA THR A 1070 9.70 9.12 2.17
C THR A 1070 8.89 9.44 0.91
N ARG A 1071 9.39 10.33 0.04
CA ARG A 1071 8.75 10.63 -1.26
C ARG A 1071 8.56 9.37 -2.10
N ALA A 1072 9.59 8.55 -2.20
CA ALA A 1072 9.50 7.31 -2.96
C ALA A 1072 8.49 6.32 -2.38
N ALA A 1073 8.46 6.17 -1.06
CA ALA A 1073 7.47 5.32 -0.41
C ALA A 1073 6.04 5.82 -0.60
N VAL A 1074 5.81 7.14 -0.48
CA VAL A 1074 4.50 7.76 -0.72
C VAL A 1074 4.07 7.58 -2.18
N ALA A 1075 4.97 7.82 -3.13
CA ALA A 1075 4.69 7.64 -4.56
C ALA A 1075 4.35 6.18 -4.88
N ALA A 1076 5.10 5.23 -4.33
CA ALA A 1076 4.82 3.80 -4.47
C ALA A 1076 3.48 3.40 -3.82
N LEU A 1077 3.16 3.94 -2.63
CA LEU A 1077 1.91 3.66 -1.90
C LEU A 1077 0.67 4.01 -2.73
N VAL A 1078 0.73 5.10 -3.50
CA VAL A 1078 -0.38 5.57 -4.33
C VAL A 1078 -0.20 5.24 -5.83
N ASN A 1079 0.77 4.40 -6.16
CA ASN A 1079 1.12 3.99 -7.53
C ASN A 1079 1.27 5.19 -8.50
N ALA A 1080 2.05 6.19 -8.10
CA ALA A 1080 2.34 7.39 -8.88
C ALA A 1080 3.84 7.48 -9.21
N PRO A 1081 4.22 8.06 -10.37
CA PRO A 1081 5.63 8.31 -10.68
C PRO A 1081 6.28 9.28 -9.68
N LEU A 1082 7.50 8.95 -9.25
CA LEU A 1082 8.27 9.72 -8.26
C LEU A 1082 8.42 11.21 -8.62
N ASP A 1083 8.57 11.51 -9.91
CA ASP A 1083 8.81 12.83 -10.48
C ASP A 1083 7.53 13.59 -10.86
N ARG A 1084 6.35 13.04 -10.55
CA ARG A 1084 5.04 13.67 -10.82
C ARG A 1084 4.23 13.97 -9.55
N PRO A 1085 4.59 15.03 -8.80
CA PRO A 1085 3.93 15.40 -7.54
C PRO A 1085 2.41 15.63 -7.64
N TRP A 1086 1.90 16.07 -8.79
CA TRP A 1086 0.46 16.24 -8.98
C TRP A 1086 -0.29 14.90 -9.05
N GLU A 1087 0.34 13.84 -9.57
CA GLU A 1087 -0.26 12.49 -9.56
C GLU A 1087 -0.24 11.91 -8.14
N VAL A 1088 0.82 12.19 -7.37
CA VAL A 1088 0.87 11.85 -5.94
C VAL A 1088 -0.23 12.55 -5.16
N ASP A 1089 -0.45 13.85 -5.38
CA ASP A 1089 -1.57 14.60 -4.81
C ASP A 1089 -2.93 13.93 -5.10
N LYS A 1090 -3.22 13.63 -6.38
CA LYS A 1090 -4.45 12.92 -6.75
C LYS A 1090 -4.53 11.51 -6.16
N GLY A 1091 -3.41 10.81 -6.04
CA GLY A 1091 -3.29 9.52 -5.38
C GLY A 1091 -3.67 9.61 -3.91
N LEU A 1092 -3.14 10.60 -3.18
CA LEU A 1092 -3.42 10.82 -1.76
C LEU A 1092 -4.85 11.28 -1.49
N MET A 1093 -5.44 12.11 -2.37
CA MET A 1093 -6.87 12.43 -2.29
C MET A 1093 -7.74 11.17 -2.42
N LYS A 1094 -7.44 10.29 -3.39
CA LYS A 1094 -8.14 9.01 -3.54
C LYS A 1094 -7.92 8.11 -2.32
N PHE A 1095 -6.69 8.06 -1.81
CA PHE A 1095 -6.33 7.31 -0.61
C PHE A 1095 -7.17 7.75 0.61
N GLY A 1096 -7.30 9.05 0.83
CA GLY A 1096 -8.17 9.62 1.88
C GLY A 1096 -9.65 9.30 1.66
N LEU A 1097 -10.16 9.46 0.43
CA LEU A 1097 -11.55 9.10 0.09
C LEU A 1097 -11.83 7.60 0.29
N ALA A 1098 -10.86 6.72 0.02
CA ALA A 1098 -10.99 5.28 0.20
C ALA A 1098 -10.98 4.84 1.67
N SER A 1099 -10.45 5.66 2.59
CA SER A 1099 -10.34 5.32 4.02
C SER A 1099 -11.69 5.06 4.71
N GLU A 1100 -11.66 4.46 5.89
CA GLU A 1100 -12.86 4.18 6.69
C GLU A 1100 -13.45 5.40 7.42
N ALA A 1101 -12.76 6.54 7.43
CA ALA A 1101 -13.23 7.77 8.07
C ALA A 1101 -14.62 8.20 7.58
N ARG A 1102 -15.50 8.59 8.51
CA ARG A 1102 -16.85 9.10 8.21
C ARG A 1102 -16.82 10.39 7.39
N LEU A 1103 -15.75 11.19 7.46
CA LEU A 1103 -15.59 12.37 6.61
C LEU A 1103 -14.19 12.44 6.01
N ALA A 1104 -14.09 12.80 4.73
CA ALA A 1104 -12.84 13.07 4.05
C ALA A 1104 -12.85 14.50 3.52
N ILE A 1105 -11.86 15.32 3.88
CA ILE A 1105 -11.76 16.71 3.47
C ILE A 1105 -10.41 16.95 2.77
N ALA A 1106 -10.44 17.63 1.63
CA ALA A 1106 -9.23 18.13 0.98
C ALA A 1106 -9.26 19.66 0.91
N PRO A 1107 -8.12 20.36 1.13
CA PRO A 1107 -8.01 21.77 0.79
C PRO A 1107 -8.26 22.00 -0.70
N MET A 1108 -8.88 23.12 -1.06
CA MET A 1108 -9.12 23.46 -2.47
C MET A 1108 -7.82 23.57 -3.28
N GLN A 1109 -6.71 23.92 -2.63
CA GLN A 1109 -5.38 23.93 -3.22
C GLN A 1109 -4.96 22.55 -3.74
N ASP A 1110 -5.27 21.49 -3.01
CA ASP A 1110 -4.99 20.10 -3.40
C ASP A 1110 -5.96 19.65 -4.49
N VAL A 1111 -7.23 20.04 -4.44
CA VAL A 1111 -8.18 19.81 -5.55
C VAL A 1111 -7.63 20.36 -6.87
N LEU A 1112 -6.98 21.52 -6.84
CA LEU A 1112 -6.34 22.17 -7.99
C LEU A 1112 -4.89 21.69 -8.26
N GLY A 1113 -4.26 20.92 -7.37
CA GLY A 1113 -2.89 20.44 -7.50
C GLY A 1113 -1.84 21.57 -7.45
N LEU A 1114 -2.07 22.61 -6.64
CA LEU A 1114 -1.20 23.79 -6.55
C LEU A 1114 0.05 23.54 -5.70
N ASP A 1115 1.12 24.29 -5.98
CA ASP A 1115 2.38 24.25 -5.22
C ASP A 1115 2.37 25.10 -3.93
N GLU A 1116 3.53 25.14 -3.27
CA GLU A 1116 3.76 25.84 -1.99
C GLU A 1116 3.35 27.32 -1.96
N ARG A 1117 3.26 27.98 -3.13
CA ARG A 1117 2.81 29.39 -3.20
C ARG A 1117 1.34 29.55 -2.83
N ALA A 1118 0.56 28.46 -2.86
CA ALA A 1118 -0.83 28.45 -2.47
C ALA A 1118 -1.08 28.07 -1.00
N ARG A 1119 0.00 27.82 -0.23
CA ARG A 1119 -0.09 27.51 1.21
C ARG A 1119 -0.86 28.61 1.94
N MET A 1120 -1.81 28.21 2.79
CA MET A 1120 -2.68 29.16 3.50
C MET A 1120 -1.96 29.80 4.69
N ASN A 1121 -1.28 28.99 5.51
CA ASN A 1121 -0.51 29.46 6.66
C ASN A 1121 0.79 28.68 6.83
N THR A 1122 1.86 29.38 7.21
CA THR A 1122 3.09 28.79 7.72
C THR A 1122 3.20 29.13 9.22
N PRO A 1123 2.96 28.17 10.13
CA PRO A 1123 3.09 28.39 11.56
C PRO A 1123 4.44 29.03 11.94
N GLY A 1124 4.43 29.92 12.94
CA GLY A 1124 5.62 30.65 13.39
C GLY A 1124 6.06 31.84 12.52
N THR A 1125 5.31 32.21 11.50
CA THR A 1125 5.61 33.36 10.62
C THR A 1125 4.54 34.45 10.69
N VAL A 1126 4.91 35.70 10.35
CA VAL A 1126 3.99 36.85 10.34
C VAL A 1126 4.07 37.59 9.00
N GLY A 1127 2.94 38.05 8.47
CA GLY A 1127 2.86 38.96 7.32
C GLY A 1127 2.73 38.30 5.94
N LEU A 1128 2.98 37.00 5.80
CA LEU A 1128 2.83 36.25 4.53
C LEU A 1128 1.56 35.38 4.47
N ASN A 1129 0.93 35.11 5.61
CA ASN A 1129 -0.15 34.13 5.75
C ASN A 1129 -1.52 34.67 5.38
N TRP A 1130 -2.47 33.75 5.16
CA TRP A 1130 -3.92 33.99 4.96
C TRP A 1130 -4.27 34.77 3.69
N LYS A 1131 -3.30 34.92 2.78
CA LYS A 1131 -3.44 35.76 1.58
C LYS A 1131 -3.92 35.01 0.35
N TRP A 1132 -3.82 33.69 0.31
CA TRP A 1132 -4.13 32.94 -0.91
C TRP A 1132 -5.61 33.05 -1.32
N CYS A 1133 -5.86 33.26 -2.62
CA CYS A 1133 -7.20 33.24 -3.21
C CYS A 1133 -7.25 32.59 -4.60
N LEU A 1134 -8.42 32.06 -4.92
CA LEU A 1134 -8.76 31.46 -6.21
C LEU A 1134 -8.77 32.50 -7.33
N LYS A 1135 -8.43 32.04 -8.53
CA LYS A 1135 -8.66 32.82 -9.75
C LYS A 1135 -10.14 32.70 -10.18
N PRO A 1136 -10.71 33.71 -10.87
CA PRO A 1136 -12.11 33.68 -11.30
C PRO A 1136 -12.50 32.49 -12.21
N ASP A 1137 -11.53 31.89 -12.87
CA ASP A 1137 -11.67 30.79 -13.83
C ASP A 1137 -11.36 29.39 -13.24
N TYR A 1138 -11.22 29.26 -11.91
CA TYR A 1138 -10.83 28.00 -11.25
C TYR A 1138 -11.72 26.79 -11.62
N LEU A 1139 -13.00 27.00 -11.92
CA LEU A 1139 -13.91 25.91 -12.33
C LEU A 1139 -13.57 25.30 -13.68
N LEU A 1140 -12.79 25.98 -14.53
CA LEU A 1140 -12.26 25.39 -15.78
C LEU A 1140 -11.12 24.41 -15.50
N GLU A 1141 -10.48 24.51 -14.34
CA GLU A 1141 -9.36 23.66 -13.91
C GLU A 1141 -9.82 22.44 -13.10
N VAL A 1142 -11.10 22.40 -12.67
CA VAL A 1142 -11.67 21.33 -11.84
C VAL A 1142 -12.60 20.43 -12.65
N ASP A 1143 -12.33 19.12 -12.62
CA ASP A 1143 -13.22 18.10 -13.18
C ASP A 1143 -14.26 17.65 -12.14
N VAL A 1144 -15.42 18.31 -12.16
CA VAL A 1144 -16.54 18.06 -11.24
C VAL A 1144 -17.05 16.62 -11.33
N GLU A 1145 -17.15 16.08 -12.54
CA GLU A 1145 -17.68 14.73 -12.77
C GLU A 1145 -16.71 13.65 -12.25
N LYS A 1146 -15.40 13.90 -12.35
CA LYS A 1146 -14.40 13.04 -11.74
C LYS A 1146 -14.49 13.02 -10.21
N ILE A 1147 -14.69 14.17 -9.56
CA ILE A 1147 -14.88 14.22 -8.09
C ILE A 1147 -16.14 13.45 -7.71
N ARG A 1148 -17.26 13.68 -8.42
CA ARG A 1148 -18.52 12.95 -8.19
C ARG A 1148 -18.36 11.45 -8.35
N ARG A 1149 -17.64 10.99 -9.38
CA ARG A 1149 -17.37 9.56 -9.61
C ARG A 1149 -16.57 8.93 -8.48
N LEU A 1150 -15.56 9.64 -7.96
CA LEU A 1150 -14.78 9.17 -6.83
C LEU A 1150 -15.63 9.10 -5.55
N CYS A 1151 -16.44 10.12 -5.28
CA CYS A 1151 -17.34 10.12 -4.13
C CYS A 1151 -18.36 8.96 -4.24
N LYS A 1152 -18.92 8.68 -5.42
CA LYS A 1152 -19.77 7.50 -5.65
C LYS A 1152 -19.01 6.19 -5.45
N LYS A 1153 -17.80 6.04 -6.03
CA LYS A 1153 -16.98 4.81 -5.90
C LYS A 1153 -16.72 4.44 -4.44
N TYR A 1154 -16.49 5.44 -3.58
CA TYR A 1154 -16.17 5.22 -2.16
C TYR A 1154 -17.36 5.48 -1.20
N GLY A 1155 -18.58 5.58 -1.73
CA GLY A 1155 -19.82 5.71 -0.95
C GLY A 1155 -19.91 6.97 -0.11
N ARG A 1156 -19.57 8.14 -0.68
CA ARG A 1156 -19.52 9.46 -0.01
C ARG A 1156 -20.43 10.54 -0.64
N CYS A 1157 -21.40 10.13 -1.48
CA CYS A 1157 -22.29 11.02 -2.25
C CYS A 1157 -23.69 11.16 -1.69
#